data_AF-A0A2N2JM52-F1
#
_entry.id   AF-A0A2N2JM52-F1
#
_cell.length_a   1.000
_cell.length_b   1.000
_cell.length_c   1.000
_cell.angle_alpha   90.00
_cell.angle_beta   90.00
_cell.angle_gamma   90.00
#
_symmetry.space_group_name_H-M   'P 1'
#
loop_
_entity.id
_entity.type
_entity.pdbx_description
1 polymer ?
#
loop_
_entity_poly.entity_id
_entity_poly.type
_entity_poly.pdbx_seq_one_letter_code
_entity_poly.pdbx_strand_id
1 'polypeptide(L)'
;MPPISPDLGIPTGEQITLEDLGGALDGAVLCDAARTIEGLRQDADELFLAAHHRLAIEGLTTTPFMHQVGVVARERGFFAFDRLERAFLGRADGWSHPDVAADYGAVTRGAERVAAPSLWPFAQDCPVADFQLNMAPKWWSHGLVHALIGFGWWPGLSEWELMHMARLSEAVAALHYYWLAELGRADASGLRLDLADLAGTEAMIYGQLELDARDPEVRLARLDCETTRDIADNAIQIINYEGFAYRRGVFDGHLVEPTEKYLALGEAGDYAKVHHPRLMSSSFARWREHCLAAEDDYATSPEGFERRVAGVLRALVTPLSPSPRVEARRGLRVLQDLGQRVCHAAALAGAPTARGEGALAVIADGITALRGAPPDTGPDEHIAAAIEAIAADFPARGDGPDATTLLTLGYAPMASGENEPAVSRSARTEACVSRGWCIGAVAGTALEAMRPAVRRLIDEPRRVDLVDEIRPAVEAAAAAEELYFVAEGYAGWLEMLKIYWGRTDGAGNTENHWHYRLARRAFPEDPASWEQFVVMLNPYLNRLPLPFDARWNAELLLRPRGEVPAFKPRPPLGANYCLVGPGRRGPVYAPITPKLNGLMIKLKAPRRLDHLLAMREVGPEDIARAIADEVVLCHHKPLHEHAEMSFNLLEQLMEHAGDLEQRLEPPGPWDDEEQAVAYAAFCANSTLYHDVSVALAEAVGVPDDARVAELGFGTGVTSQVVLSRLGQLGRLVAADPAPRMVEEIYGRVSDDRARFVLGAARALAQIAQFEGGFERMLSNASLWLAKNISDELKVVRGALRPGGRFGFSIPAEYLGEPDHLLTAEALSVSAAIERAREATGVRPPRPEDAVAFGQDAALGSLDAMRSALAAAGFEDIAVQRYTRPWPASEYLDWVSLPVVIGGMCAAADKPRAAELMAAIRAEVDQTTPLATTWLLVTATAP
;
A
#
# COMPACT_ATOMS: atom_id res chain seq x y z
N MET A 1 35.13 33.51 -16.26
CA MET A 1 34.48 32.39 -16.94
C MET A 1 35.54 31.33 -17.19
N PRO A 2 35.59 30.24 -16.39
CA PRO A 2 36.27 29.02 -16.80
C PRO A 2 35.43 28.31 -17.89
N PRO A 3 36.04 27.42 -18.67
CA PRO A 3 35.69 27.18 -20.06
C PRO A 3 34.39 26.40 -20.24
N ILE A 4 33.79 26.59 -21.41
CA ILE A 4 32.79 25.71 -22.02
C ILE A 4 33.32 24.28 -21.91
N SER A 5 32.70 23.49 -21.04
CA SER A 5 33.05 22.08 -20.84
C SER A 5 32.91 21.35 -22.18
N PRO A 6 33.84 20.46 -22.55
CA PRO A 6 33.74 19.70 -23.79
C PRO A 6 32.40 18.97 -23.83
N ASP A 7 31.81 18.92 -25.02
CA ASP A 7 30.49 18.38 -25.33
C ASP A 7 30.28 16.96 -24.78
N LEU A 8 29.87 16.80 -23.52
CA LEU A 8 29.70 15.55 -22.76
C LEU A 8 30.60 14.40 -23.21
N GLY A 9 31.87 14.70 -23.45
CA GLY A 9 32.81 13.72 -23.93
C GLY A 9 33.00 12.66 -22.85
N ILE A 10 32.16 11.62 -22.84
CA ILE A 10 32.70 10.27 -22.96
C ILE A 10 33.65 10.45 -24.13
N PRO A 11 34.97 10.51 -23.92
CA PRO A 11 35.85 10.91 -24.98
C PRO A 11 35.66 9.84 -26.03
N THR A 12 34.98 10.15 -27.13
CA THR A 12 34.75 9.20 -28.21
C THR A 12 36.09 8.77 -28.82
N GLY A 13 37.19 9.46 -28.45
CA GLY A 13 38.57 9.07 -28.71
C GLY A 13 39.39 8.48 -27.53
N GLU A 14 38.98 8.58 -26.26
CA GLU A 14 39.67 7.83 -25.18
C GLU A 14 38.99 6.47 -25.05
N GLN A 15 39.73 5.43 -25.42
CA GLN A 15 39.30 4.05 -25.31
C GLN A 15 39.28 3.64 -23.83
N ILE A 16 38.22 4.02 -23.11
CA ILE A 16 38.01 3.53 -21.74
C ILE A 16 37.28 2.21 -21.82
N THR A 17 37.92 1.18 -21.27
CA THR A 17 37.36 -0.16 -21.11
C THR A 17 36.77 -0.32 -19.71
N LEU A 18 35.99 -1.39 -19.48
CA LEU A 18 35.55 -1.72 -18.13
C LEU A 18 36.72 -2.04 -17.19
N GLU A 19 37.82 -2.54 -17.74
CA GLU A 19 39.06 -2.81 -16.99
C GLU A 19 39.74 -1.52 -16.53
N ASP A 20 39.77 -0.49 -17.37
CA ASP A 20 40.29 0.82 -16.99
C ASP A 20 39.47 1.46 -15.86
N LEU A 21 38.13 1.29 -15.91
CA LEU A 21 37.25 1.77 -14.83
C LEU A 21 37.41 0.96 -13.56
N GLY A 22 37.52 -0.37 -13.66
CA GLY A 22 37.74 -1.24 -12.51
C GLY A 22 39.03 -0.93 -11.76
N GLY A 23 40.05 -0.41 -12.44
CA GLY A 23 41.29 0.07 -11.83
C GLY A 23 41.25 1.51 -11.32
N ALA A 24 40.30 2.32 -11.80
CA ALA A 24 40.20 3.74 -11.46
C ALA A 24 39.11 4.06 -10.43
N LEU A 25 38.14 3.16 -10.24
CA LEU A 25 37.05 3.30 -9.27
C LEU A 25 37.36 2.47 -8.03
N ASP A 26 37.26 3.10 -6.86
CA ASP A 26 37.13 2.45 -5.55
C ASP A 26 35.95 3.06 -4.79
N GLY A 27 35.56 2.48 -3.65
CA GLY A 27 34.43 2.98 -2.87
C GLY A 27 34.62 4.42 -2.41
N ALA A 28 35.86 4.88 -2.20
CA ALA A 28 36.14 6.27 -1.85
C ALA A 28 35.86 7.22 -3.03
N VAL A 29 36.27 6.86 -4.25
CA VAL A 29 35.99 7.62 -5.47
C VAL A 29 34.49 7.73 -5.71
N LEU A 30 33.70 6.67 -5.48
CA LEU A 30 32.25 6.72 -5.60
C LEU A 30 31.60 7.61 -4.55
N CYS A 31 32.06 7.57 -3.30
CA CYS A 31 31.57 8.47 -2.24
C CYS A 31 31.93 9.93 -2.55
N ASP A 32 33.13 10.20 -3.07
CA ASP A 32 33.58 11.54 -3.48
C ASP A 32 32.74 12.08 -4.65
N ALA A 33 32.44 11.22 -5.62
CA ALA A 33 31.54 11.53 -6.72
C ALA A 33 30.14 11.87 -6.20
N ALA A 34 29.58 11.06 -5.30
CA ALA A 34 28.27 11.30 -4.69
C ALA A 34 28.21 12.66 -3.99
N ARG A 35 29.23 12.99 -3.18
CA ARG A 35 29.33 14.29 -2.48
C ARG A 35 29.45 15.45 -3.47
N THR A 36 30.22 15.28 -4.54
CA THR A 36 30.40 16.31 -5.55
C THR A 36 29.10 16.56 -6.33
N ILE A 37 28.38 15.49 -6.70
CA ILE A 37 27.08 15.59 -7.36
C ILE A 37 26.08 16.29 -6.44
N GLU A 38 26.00 15.88 -5.18
CA GLU A 38 25.11 16.49 -4.18
C GLU A 38 25.43 17.98 -3.97
N GLY A 39 26.70 18.35 -3.89
CA GLY A 39 27.12 19.74 -3.73
C GLY A 39 26.91 20.62 -4.98
N LEU A 40 26.77 20.03 -6.16
CA LEU A 40 26.51 20.74 -7.42
C LEU A 40 25.02 20.86 -7.73
N ARG A 41 24.16 20.09 -7.08
CA ARG A 41 22.71 20.12 -7.27
C ARG A 41 22.16 21.49 -6.84
N GLN A 42 21.48 22.18 -7.75
CA GLN A 42 20.82 23.44 -7.47
C GLN A 42 19.29 23.26 -7.48
N ASP A 43 18.55 24.05 -6.69
CA ASP A 43 17.08 24.04 -6.69
C ASP A 43 16.48 24.29 -8.09
N ALA A 44 17.20 25.05 -8.94
CA ALA A 44 16.82 25.26 -10.33
C ALA A 44 16.82 23.96 -11.13
N ASP A 45 17.79 23.06 -10.89
CA ASP A 45 17.93 21.79 -11.60
C ASP A 45 16.74 20.84 -11.32
N GLU A 46 16.08 20.95 -10.16
CA GLU A 46 14.89 20.17 -9.83
C GLU A 46 13.65 20.61 -10.61
N LEU A 47 13.50 21.93 -10.82
CA LEU A 47 12.50 22.50 -11.73
C LEU A 47 12.79 22.14 -13.19
N PHE A 48 14.05 21.96 -13.56
CA PHE A 48 14.45 21.54 -14.91
C PHE A 48 14.28 20.04 -15.16
N LEU A 49 14.52 19.18 -14.15
CA LEU A 49 14.14 17.77 -14.20
C LEU A 49 12.61 17.59 -14.25
N ALA A 50 11.83 18.61 -13.88
CA ALA A 50 10.36 18.60 -13.96
C ALA A 50 9.78 18.48 -15.37
N ALA A 51 10.58 18.82 -16.38
CA ALA A 51 10.31 18.51 -17.78
C ALA A 51 9.98 17.02 -17.97
N HIS A 52 10.74 16.14 -17.32
CA HIS A 52 10.65 14.68 -17.47
C HIS A 52 9.47 14.01 -16.77
N HIS A 53 8.51 14.79 -16.21
CA HIS A 53 7.31 14.38 -15.45
C HIS A 53 7.44 14.61 -13.95
N ARG A 54 6.42 15.24 -13.34
CA ARG A 54 6.45 15.61 -11.91
C ARG A 54 6.62 14.42 -10.95
N LEU A 55 6.04 13.26 -11.28
CA LEU A 55 6.28 12.05 -10.48
C LEU A 55 7.73 11.60 -10.66
N ALA A 56 8.30 11.67 -11.87
CA ALA A 56 9.69 11.31 -12.18
C ALA A 56 10.73 12.09 -11.36
N ILE A 57 10.44 13.37 -11.09
CA ILE A 57 11.30 14.23 -10.26
C ILE A 57 11.52 13.61 -8.89
N GLU A 58 10.45 13.21 -8.19
CA GLU A 58 10.55 12.76 -6.80
C GLU A 58 11.47 11.55 -6.66
N GLY A 59 11.53 10.67 -7.67
CA GLY A 59 12.50 9.58 -7.73
C GLY A 59 13.90 10.04 -8.06
N LEU A 60 14.04 10.77 -9.16
CA LEU A 60 15.34 11.22 -9.64
C LEU A 60 16.02 12.21 -8.68
N THR A 61 15.33 12.73 -7.69
CA THR A 61 15.86 13.67 -6.71
C THR A 61 16.13 13.04 -5.34
N THR A 62 15.89 11.74 -5.16
CA THR A 62 16.07 11.08 -3.86
C THR A 62 17.54 10.97 -3.46
N THR A 63 18.44 10.58 -4.37
CA THR A 63 19.87 10.41 -4.05
C THR A 63 20.77 11.03 -5.13
N PRO A 64 22.06 11.30 -4.85
CA PRO A 64 22.94 11.96 -5.80
C PRO A 64 23.04 11.19 -7.13
N PHE A 65 23.15 9.86 -7.08
CA PHE A 65 23.25 9.06 -8.29
C PHE A 65 21.94 8.90 -9.06
N MET A 66 20.78 8.97 -8.39
CA MET A 66 19.50 9.05 -9.10
C MET A 66 19.38 10.39 -9.84
N HIS A 67 19.83 11.48 -9.20
CA HIS A 67 19.89 12.80 -9.81
C HIS A 67 20.83 12.81 -11.01
N GLN A 68 22.00 12.21 -10.85
CA GLN A 68 22.98 12.10 -11.92
C GLN A 68 22.47 11.28 -13.11
N VAL A 69 21.73 10.18 -12.90
CA VAL A 69 21.07 9.48 -14.03
C VAL A 69 20.14 10.42 -14.79
N GLY A 70 19.31 11.19 -14.07
CA GLY A 70 18.43 12.19 -14.66
C GLY A 70 19.18 13.24 -15.47
N VAL A 71 20.27 13.78 -14.91
CA VAL A 71 21.15 14.75 -15.58
C VAL A 71 21.77 14.14 -16.84
N VAL A 72 22.41 12.98 -16.73
CA VAL A 72 23.05 12.29 -17.87
C VAL A 72 22.04 11.96 -18.97
N ALA A 73 20.84 11.49 -18.60
CA ALA A 73 19.76 11.22 -19.54
C ALA A 73 19.32 12.48 -20.28
N ARG A 74 19.02 13.57 -19.56
CA ARG A 74 18.67 14.88 -20.13
C ARG A 74 19.76 15.35 -21.10
N GLU A 75 20.99 15.32 -20.65
CA GLU A 75 22.18 15.74 -21.37
C GLU A 75 22.40 14.94 -22.67
N ARG A 76 21.90 13.71 -22.71
CA ARG A 76 21.85 12.82 -23.89
C ARG A 76 20.56 12.92 -24.70
N GLY A 77 19.62 13.79 -24.32
CA GLY A 77 18.31 13.96 -24.93
C GLY A 77 17.32 12.82 -24.64
N PHE A 78 17.64 11.91 -23.72
CA PHE A 78 16.74 10.85 -23.30
C PHE A 78 15.69 11.39 -22.34
N PHE A 79 14.49 10.82 -22.44
CA PHE A 79 13.36 11.12 -21.59
C PHE A 79 12.52 9.86 -21.43
N ALA A 80 11.66 9.86 -20.41
CA ALA A 80 10.86 8.72 -20.05
C ALA A 80 9.42 8.86 -20.58
N PHE A 81 8.90 7.79 -21.19
CA PHE A 81 7.50 7.68 -21.61
C PHE A 81 6.73 6.68 -20.77
N ASP A 82 5.42 6.92 -20.61
CA ASP A 82 4.55 5.88 -20.08
C ASP A 82 4.52 4.72 -21.10
N ARG A 83 4.95 3.53 -20.66
CA ARG A 83 5.01 2.31 -21.47
C ARG A 83 3.68 2.01 -22.17
N LEU A 84 2.56 2.40 -21.57
CA LEU A 84 1.24 2.22 -22.15
C LEU A 84 1.07 2.90 -23.51
N GLU A 85 1.82 3.97 -23.79
CA GLU A 85 1.77 4.66 -25.08
C GLU A 85 2.41 3.83 -26.21
N ARG A 86 3.33 2.91 -25.89
CA ARG A 86 3.99 2.01 -26.86
C ARG A 86 3.28 0.68 -27.04
N ALA A 87 2.61 0.22 -25.99
CA ALA A 87 1.88 -1.05 -25.93
C ALA A 87 0.73 -1.18 -26.96
N PHE A 88 0.39 -0.11 -27.69
CA PHE A 88 -0.68 -0.10 -28.70
C PHE A 88 -0.29 -0.73 -30.05
N LEU A 89 1.01 -0.81 -30.35
CA LEU A 89 1.46 -1.57 -31.51
C LEU A 89 1.60 -3.02 -31.07
N GLY A 90 0.73 -3.89 -31.60
CA GLY A 90 0.86 -5.34 -31.42
C GLY A 90 2.23 -5.84 -31.89
N ARG A 91 2.57 -7.08 -31.57
CA ARG A 91 3.83 -7.68 -32.06
C ARG A 91 3.65 -8.11 -33.51
N ALA A 92 4.59 -7.74 -34.39
CA ALA A 92 4.57 -8.22 -35.77
C ALA A 92 4.90 -9.72 -35.85
N ASP A 93 4.32 -10.40 -36.85
CA ASP A 93 4.57 -11.82 -37.09
C ASP A 93 6.07 -12.08 -37.31
N GLY A 94 6.57 -13.17 -36.70
CA GLY A 94 7.98 -13.57 -36.78
C GLY A 94 8.91 -12.81 -35.83
N TRP A 95 8.41 -11.86 -35.03
CA TRP A 95 9.20 -11.26 -33.95
C TRP A 95 9.21 -12.12 -32.68
N SER A 96 8.41 -13.18 -32.63
CA SER A 96 8.37 -14.17 -31.54
C SER A 96 9.35 -15.30 -31.78
N HIS A 97 10.22 -15.53 -30.79
CA HIS A 97 11.00 -16.77 -30.73
C HIS A 97 10.05 -17.95 -30.46
N PRO A 98 10.23 -19.11 -31.13
CA PRO A 98 9.31 -20.25 -31.02
C PRO A 98 9.19 -20.82 -29.60
N ASP A 99 10.26 -20.71 -28.79
CA ASP A 99 10.26 -21.18 -27.40
C ASP A 99 9.66 -20.19 -26.40
N VAL A 100 9.26 -19.00 -26.87
CA VAL A 100 8.61 -17.98 -26.05
C VAL A 100 7.11 -18.13 -26.27
N ALA A 101 6.36 -18.38 -25.19
CA ALA A 101 4.92 -18.56 -25.28
C ALA A 101 4.26 -17.33 -25.94
N ALA A 102 3.20 -17.54 -26.71
CA ALA A 102 2.57 -16.46 -27.50
C ALA A 102 2.03 -15.31 -26.65
N ASP A 103 1.72 -15.59 -25.38
CA ASP A 103 1.32 -14.63 -24.34
C ASP A 103 2.52 -13.97 -23.62
N TYR A 104 3.72 -14.55 -23.72
CA TYR A 104 4.96 -14.01 -23.18
C TYR A 104 5.44 -12.85 -24.05
N GLY A 105 5.02 -11.64 -23.67
CA GLY A 105 5.16 -10.45 -24.51
C GLY A 105 3.82 -9.77 -24.83
N ALA A 106 2.69 -10.44 -24.58
CA ALA A 106 1.38 -9.84 -24.71
C ALA A 106 1.14 -8.87 -23.56
N VAL A 107 0.57 -7.72 -23.88
CA VAL A 107 0.11 -6.75 -22.88
C VAL A 107 -1.08 -7.38 -22.15
N THR A 108 -0.83 -8.04 -21.02
CA THR A 108 -1.86 -8.65 -20.20
C THR A 108 -2.62 -7.58 -19.42
N ARG A 109 -3.96 -7.56 -19.49
CA ARG A 109 -4.77 -6.69 -18.63
C ARG A 109 -5.29 -7.49 -17.44
N GLY A 110 -4.68 -7.31 -16.26
CA GLY A 110 -5.24 -7.80 -15.00
C GLY A 110 -6.44 -6.94 -14.56
N ALA A 111 -7.20 -7.42 -13.56
CA ALA A 111 -8.45 -6.79 -13.08
C ALA A 111 -8.31 -5.29 -12.70
N GLU A 112 -7.09 -4.82 -12.42
CA GLU A 112 -6.80 -3.43 -12.08
C GLU A 112 -5.84 -2.72 -13.05
N ARG A 113 -5.21 -3.43 -14.01
CA ARG A 113 -3.99 -2.92 -14.67
C ARG A 113 -3.82 -3.40 -16.10
N VAL A 114 -3.29 -2.51 -16.93
CA VAL A 114 -2.58 -2.92 -18.15
C VAL A 114 -1.14 -3.22 -17.75
N ALA A 115 -0.83 -4.50 -17.55
CA ALA A 115 0.52 -4.96 -17.28
C ALA A 115 1.19 -5.25 -18.63
N ALA A 116 2.10 -4.37 -19.02
CA ALA A 116 3.04 -4.76 -20.06
C ALA A 116 3.94 -5.90 -19.53
N PRO A 117 4.39 -6.81 -20.38
CA PRO A 117 5.28 -7.90 -19.99
C PRO A 117 6.50 -7.36 -19.25
N SER A 118 7.00 -8.11 -18.28
CA SER A 118 8.22 -7.78 -17.53
C SER A 118 9.42 -7.56 -18.45
N LEU A 119 9.45 -8.09 -19.67
CA LEU A 119 10.60 -7.96 -20.58
C LEU A 119 10.49 -6.90 -21.69
N TRP A 120 9.29 -6.31 -21.87
CA TRP A 120 9.14 -5.13 -22.72
C TRP A 120 9.87 -3.88 -22.20
N PRO A 121 9.94 -3.56 -20.87
CA PRO A 121 10.79 -2.48 -20.33
C PRO A 121 12.22 -2.52 -20.81
N PHE A 122 12.73 -3.74 -20.90
CA PHE A 122 14.15 -3.97 -21.05
C PHE A 122 14.58 -3.82 -22.49
N ALA A 123 13.66 -3.60 -23.45
CA ALA A 123 13.94 -3.40 -24.87
C ALA A 123 15.03 -2.32 -25.08
N GLN A 124 16.28 -2.74 -25.21
CA GLN A 124 17.45 -1.86 -25.27
C GLN A 124 17.53 -1.08 -26.58
N ASP A 125 16.79 -1.52 -27.58
CA ASP A 125 16.63 -0.86 -28.87
C ASP A 125 15.59 0.26 -28.84
N CYS A 126 15.16 0.67 -27.65
CA CYS A 126 14.26 1.78 -27.46
C CYS A 126 15.08 3.09 -27.41
N PRO A 127 14.89 4.04 -28.35
CA PRO A 127 15.65 5.30 -28.37
C PRO A 127 15.26 6.26 -27.23
N VAL A 128 14.33 5.86 -26.36
CA VAL A 128 13.74 6.64 -25.27
C VAL A 128 13.46 5.70 -24.11
N ALA A 129 13.68 6.16 -22.88
CA ALA A 129 13.40 5.34 -21.71
C ALA A 129 11.89 5.11 -21.58
N ASP A 130 11.50 3.96 -21.05
CA ASP A 130 10.12 3.71 -20.67
C ASP A 130 9.98 3.68 -19.15
N PHE A 131 8.77 3.98 -18.67
CA PHE A 131 8.41 3.85 -17.28
C PHE A 131 6.96 3.44 -17.14
N GLN A 132 6.61 2.91 -15.96
CA GLN A 132 5.25 2.57 -15.60
C GLN A 132 4.84 3.44 -14.41
N LEU A 133 3.69 4.12 -14.52
CA LEU A 133 3.19 5.09 -13.53
C LEU A 133 3.04 4.54 -12.11
N ASN A 134 3.00 3.21 -11.96
CA ASN A 134 2.79 2.52 -10.69
C ASN A 134 4.06 1.80 -10.18
N MET A 135 5.23 2.02 -10.79
CA MET A 135 6.49 1.46 -10.29
C MET A 135 7.16 2.40 -9.29
N ALA A 136 7.94 1.82 -8.37
CA ALA A 136 8.72 2.57 -7.40
C ALA A 136 9.68 3.54 -8.12
N PRO A 137 9.98 4.71 -7.56
CA PRO A 137 10.74 5.74 -8.28
C PRO A 137 12.14 5.30 -8.75
N LYS A 138 12.76 4.34 -8.06
CA LYS A 138 14.02 3.71 -8.48
C LYS A 138 13.96 2.98 -9.82
N TRP A 139 12.82 2.40 -10.17
CA TRP A 139 12.66 1.73 -11.46
C TRP A 139 12.79 2.70 -12.63
N TRP A 140 12.58 4.00 -12.42
CA TRP A 140 12.76 4.98 -13.48
C TRP A 140 14.22 5.25 -13.77
N SER A 141 15.06 5.39 -12.74
CA SER A 141 16.51 5.51 -12.96
C SER A 141 17.06 4.22 -13.57
N HIS A 142 16.55 3.05 -13.17
CA HIS A 142 16.87 1.77 -13.81
C HIS A 142 16.58 1.78 -15.32
N GLY A 143 15.36 2.15 -15.71
CA GLY A 143 14.98 2.25 -17.14
C GLY A 143 15.80 3.29 -17.91
N LEU A 144 16.13 4.42 -17.29
CA LEU A 144 17.00 5.44 -17.90
C LEU A 144 18.43 4.94 -18.09
N VAL A 145 18.95 4.13 -17.16
CA VAL A 145 20.29 3.52 -17.31
C VAL A 145 20.31 2.58 -18.52
N HIS A 146 19.29 1.75 -18.73
CA HIS A 146 19.20 0.96 -19.96
C HIS A 146 19.16 1.82 -21.22
N ALA A 147 18.35 2.89 -21.24
CA ALA A 147 18.28 3.78 -22.39
C ALA A 147 19.63 4.47 -22.66
N LEU A 148 20.36 4.85 -21.61
CA LEU A 148 21.70 5.42 -21.71
C LEU A 148 22.72 4.44 -22.29
N ILE A 149 22.65 3.16 -21.87
CA ILE A 149 23.48 2.09 -22.42
C ILE A 149 23.09 1.79 -23.86
N GLY A 150 21.82 1.88 -24.22
CA GLY A 150 21.31 1.50 -25.53
C GLY A 150 21.61 0.03 -25.86
N PHE A 151 21.84 -0.25 -27.13
CA PHE A 151 22.03 -1.61 -27.64
C PHE A 151 23.24 -1.72 -28.57
N GLY A 152 23.53 -2.96 -28.99
CA GLY A 152 24.50 -3.28 -30.02
C GLY A 152 23.87 -4.07 -31.16
N TRP A 153 24.41 -3.90 -32.36
CA TRP A 153 24.00 -4.63 -33.54
C TRP A 153 25.16 -4.74 -34.54
N TRP A 154 25.38 -5.94 -35.09
CA TRP A 154 26.31 -6.19 -36.18
C TRP A 154 25.80 -7.30 -37.09
N PRO A 155 26.32 -7.41 -38.33
CA PRO A 155 26.02 -8.54 -39.20
C PRO A 155 26.38 -9.86 -38.50
N GLY A 156 25.38 -10.71 -38.32
CA GLY A 156 25.56 -12.02 -37.68
C GLY A 156 25.50 -12.01 -36.16
N LEU A 157 25.04 -10.93 -35.52
CA LEU A 157 24.74 -10.89 -34.08
C LEU A 157 23.95 -12.15 -33.69
N SER A 158 24.50 -12.95 -32.80
CA SER A 158 23.89 -14.17 -32.29
C SER A 158 23.01 -13.90 -31.06
N GLU A 159 22.07 -14.80 -30.77
CA GLU A 159 21.30 -14.76 -29.52
C GLU A 159 22.21 -14.83 -28.29
N TRP A 160 23.33 -15.56 -28.40
CA TRP A 160 24.36 -15.68 -27.37
C TRP A 160 25.02 -14.33 -27.05
N GLU A 161 25.48 -13.62 -28.07
CA GLU A 161 26.05 -12.28 -27.89
C GLU A 161 25.02 -11.31 -27.32
N LEU A 162 23.78 -11.34 -27.82
CA LEU A 162 22.70 -10.49 -27.32
C LEU A 162 22.37 -10.78 -25.85
N MET A 163 22.35 -12.05 -25.44
CA MET A 163 22.14 -12.44 -24.03
C MET A 163 23.23 -11.86 -23.14
N HIS A 164 24.50 -11.92 -23.54
CA HIS A 164 25.59 -11.36 -22.76
C HIS A 164 25.55 -9.82 -22.73
N MET A 165 25.16 -9.17 -23.81
CA MET A 165 24.91 -7.72 -23.80
C MET A 165 23.75 -7.33 -22.88
N ALA A 166 22.67 -8.12 -22.89
CA ALA A 166 21.53 -7.95 -22.01
C ALA A 166 21.94 -8.07 -20.54
N ARG A 167 22.70 -9.11 -20.23
CA ARG A 167 23.30 -9.33 -18.92
C ARG A 167 24.14 -8.15 -18.46
N LEU A 168 25.05 -7.65 -19.29
CA LEU A 168 25.92 -6.54 -18.91
C LEU A 168 25.13 -5.23 -18.72
N SER A 169 24.13 -4.97 -19.55
CA SER A 169 23.26 -3.81 -19.40
C SER A 169 22.42 -3.89 -18.12
N GLU A 170 21.84 -5.05 -17.82
CA GLU A 170 21.11 -5.30 -16.58
C GLU A 170 22.04 -5.19 -15.38
N ALA A 171 23.28 -5.69 -15.47
CA ALA A 171 24.25 -5.56 -14.40
C ALA A 171 24.51 -4.10 -14.03
N VAL A 172 24.53 -3.19 -15.00
CA VAL A 172 24.75 -1.75 -14.77
C VAL A 172 23.49 -1.07 -14.24
N ALA A 173 22.31 -1.44 -14.73
CA ALA A 173 21.04 -0.93 -14.22
C ALA A 173 20.79 -1.41 -12.78
N ALA A 174 21.05 -2.69 -12.49
CA ALA A 174 21.05 -3.27 -11.16
C ALA A 174 22.13 -2.65 -10.26
N LEU A 175 23.35 -2.41 -10.79
CA LEU A 175 24.42 -1.68 -10.10
C LEU A 175 23.90 -0.34 -9.57
N HIS A 176 23.20 0.39 -10.45
CA HIS A 176 22.57 1.64 -10.08
C HIS A 176 21.47 1.44 -9.03
N TYR A 177 20.53 0.53 -9.28
CA TYR A 177 19.33 0.33 -8.46
C TYR A 177 19.62 -0.14 -7.03
N TYR A 178 20.52 -1.11 -6.87
CA TYR A 178 20.82 -1.76 -5.59
C TYR A 178 21.99 -1.15 -4.83
N TRP A 179 22.90 -0.43 -5.50
CA TRP A 179 24.08 0.15 -4.85
C TRP A 179 24.18 1.66 -5.01
N LEU A 180 24.30 2.19 -6.23
CA LEU A 180 24.55 3.63 -6.39
C LEU A 180 23.38 4.48 -5.87
N ALA A 181 22.15 4.06 -6.13
CA ALA A 181 20.94 4.71 -5.63
C ALA A 181 20.77 4.61 -4.10
N GLU A 182 21.55 3.73 -3.44
CA GLU A 182 21.59 3.57 -1.98
C GLU A 182 22.65 4.43 -1.29
N LEU A 183 23.61 4.97 -2.04
CA LEU A 183 24.64 5.85 -1.48
C LEU A 183 24.00 7.16 -0.99
N GLY A 184 24.03 7.38 0.32
CA GLY A 184 23.33 8.46 1.02
C GLY A 184 21.90 8.11 1.48
N ARG A 185 21.40 6.91 1.17
CA ARG A 185 20.11 6.39 1.65
C ARG A 185 20.27 5.46 2.85
N ALA A 186 21.15 4.46 2.75
CA ALA A 186 21.39 3.50 3.82
C ALA A 186 21.95 4.19 5.07
N ASP A 187 21.47 3.81 6.25
CA ASP A 187 21.96 4.35 7.51
C ASP A 187 23.13 3.51 8.07
N ALA A 188 23.75 4.01 9.15
CA ALA A 188 24.84 3.33 9.82
C ALA A 188 24.41 2.07 10.60
N SER A 189 23.11 1.78 10.70
CA SER A 189 22.63 0.62 11.46
C SER A 189 22.93 -0.71 10.76
N GLY A 190 23.34 -0.68 9.48
CA GLY A 190 23.74 -1.86 8.73
C GLY A 190 22.56 -2.79 8.43
N LEU A 191 21.32 -2.27 8.50
CA LEU A 191 20.12 -3.04 8.19
C LEU A 191 20.18 -3.48 6.72
N ARG A 192 20.52 -4.76 6.51
CA ARG A 192 20.42 -5.41 5.20
C ARG A 192 18.94 -5.64 4.94
N LEU A 193 18.31 -4.69 4.25
CA LEU A 193 16.95 -4.87 3.76
C LEU A 193 16.98 -5.98 2.70
N ASP A 194 16.23 -7.05 2.92
CA ASP A 194 15.99 -8.04 1.88
C ASP A 194 14.97 -7.45 0.91
N LEU A 195 15.46 -6.72 -0.10
CA LEU A 195 14.62 -6.06 -1.09
C LEU A 195 13.75 -7.06 -1.90
N ALA A 196 14.05 -8.36 -1.83
CA ALA A 196 13.23 -9.41 -2.43
C ALA A 196 12.08 -9.89 -1.53
N ASP A 197 12.11 -9.61 -0.22
CA ASP A 197 11.11 -10.03 0.78
C ASP A 197 10.73 -8.88 1.74
N LEU A 198 10.30 -7.75 1.17
CA LEU A 198 9.79 -6.61 1.94
C LEU A 198 8.47 -6.96 2.66
N ALA A 199 8.56 -7.65 3.80
CA ALA A 199 7.46 -7.77 4.75
C ALA A 199 7.06 -6.37 5.27
N GLY A 200 5.82 -6.21 5.76
CA GLY A 200 5.24 -4.89 6.08
C GLY A 200 6.09 -3.97 6.96
N THR A 201 6.89 -4.51 7.89
CA THR A 201 7.82 -3.74 8.74
C THR A 201 9.04 -3.22 7.99
N GLU A 202 9.59 -3.98 7.03
CA GLU A 202 10.74 -3.54 6.24
C GLU A 202 10.37 -2.48 5.22
N ALA A 203 9.14 -2.55 4.68
CA ALA A 203 8.59 -1.50 3.82
C ALA A 203 8.45 -0.15 4.54
N MET A 204 8.10 -0.15 5.83
CA MET A 204 8.06 1.07 6.65
C MET A 204 9.45 1.65 6.90
N ILE A 205 10.42 0.81 7.27
CA ILE A 205 11.81 1.24 7.46
C ILE A 205 12.34 1.84 6.16
N TYR A 206 12.11 1.16 5.04
CA TYR A 206 12.49 1.66 3.73
C TYR A 206 11.81 2.99 3.38
N GLY A 207 10.52 3.15 3.69
CA GLY A 207 9.80 4.41 3.53
C GLY A 207 10.40 5.56 4.35
N GLN A 208 10.78 5.30 5.61
CA GLN A 208 11.46 6.30 6.45
C GLN A 208 12.85 6.64 5.90
N LEU A 209 13.62 5.64 5.46
CA LEU A 209 14.91 5.88 4.82
C LEU A 209 14.77 6.71 3.54
N GLU A 210 13.71 6.51 2.76
CA GLU A 210 13.40 7.36 1.59
C GLU A 210 13.05 8.80 1.98
N LEU A 211 12.33 9.01 3.09
CA LEU A 211 12.01 10.34 3.60
C LEU A 211 13.25 11.06 4.11
N ASP A 212 14.04 10.39 4.94
CA ASP A 212 15.30 10.91 5.49
C ASP A 212 16.28 11.26 4.38
N ALA A 213 16.38 10.38 3.37
CA ALA A 213 17.22 10.60 2.22
C ALA A 213 16.75 11.78 1.36
N ARG A 214 15.62 12.46 1.63
CA ARG A 214 15.26 13.73 0.96
C ARG A 214 15.97 14.94 1.57
N ASP A 215 16.49 14.84 2.79
CA ASP A 215 17.29 15.89 3.42
C ASP A 215 18.76 15.83 2.92
N PRO A 216 19.26 16.88 2.22
CA PRO A 216 20.66 16.94 1.77
C PRO A 216 21.68 16.74 2.89
N GLU A 217 21.43 17.28 4.10
CA GLU A 217 22.35 17.17 5.22
C GLU A 217 22.45 15.72 5.71
N VAL A 218 21.32 15.02 5.77
CA VAL A 218 21.26 13.60 6.14
C VAL A 218 21.98 12.74 5.11
N ARG A 219 21.76 12.99 3.81
CA ARG A 219 22.47 12.28 2.74
C ARG A 219 23.99 12.46 2.86
N LEU A 220 24.46 13.70 3.00
CA LEU A 220 25.88 14.00 3.12
C LEU A 220 26.50 13.32 4.36
N ALA A 221 25.81 13.35 5.49
CA ALA A 221 26.27 12.66 6.71
C ALA A 221 26.35 11.14 6.52
N ARG A 222 25.38 10.54 5.81
CA ARG A 222 25.38 9.10 5.51
C ARG A 222 26.51 8.73 4.54
N LEU A 223 26.88 9.60 3.61
CA LEU A 223 27.98 9.34 2.67
C LEU A 223 29.35 9.15 3.36
N ASP A 224 29.51 9.65 4.59
CA ASP A 224 30.74 9.52 5.37
C ASP A 224 30.80 8.22 6.21
N CYS A 225 29.75 7.39 6.21
CA CYS A 225 29.73 6.16 7.01
C CYS A 225 30.44 4.96 6.33
N GLU A 226 31.00 4.07 7.16
CA GLU A 226 31.70 2.86 6.70
C GLU A 226 30.79 1.95 5.87
N THR A 227 29.51 1.79 6.28
CA THR A 227 28.51 1.03 5.53
C THR A 227 28.33 1.53 4.09
N THR A 228 28.36 2.85 3.87
CA THR A 228 28.26 3.41 2.51
C THR A 228 29.49 3.06 1.68
N ARG A 229 30.68 3.08 2.28
CA ARG A 229 31.91 2.64 1.60
C ARG A 229 31.83 1.16 1.24
N ASP A 230 31.34 0.31 2.13
CA ASP A 230 31.16 -1.12 1.85
C ASP A 230 30.17 -1.36 0.70
N ILE A 231 29.06 -0.61 0.67
CA ILE A 231 28.09 -0.65 -0.45
C ILE A 231 28.81 -0.27 -1.76
N ALA A 232 29.59 0.81 -1.75
CA ALA A 232 30.32 1.28 -2.92
C ALA A 232 31.40 0.29 -3.39
N ASP A 233 32.16 -0.31 -2.47
CA ASP A 233 33.17 -1.32 -2.80
C ASP A 233 32.53 -2.59 -3.37
N ASN A 234 31.40 -3.05 -2.80
CA ASN A 234 30.63 -4.17 -3.33
C ASN A 234 30.10 -3.90 -4.74
N ALA A 235 29.62 -2.68 -4.98
CA ALA A 235 29.16 -2.23 -6.30
C ALA A 235 30.28 -2.44 -7.36
N ILE A 236 31.49 -2.02 -7.03
CA ILE A 236 32.66 -2.11 -7.93
C ILE A 236 33.06 -3.56 -8.17
N GLN A 237 33.04 -4.39 -7.14
CA GLN A 237 33.34 -5.83 -7.29
C GLN A 237 32.35 -6.50 -8.23
N ILE A 238 31.06 -6.16 -8.13
CA ILE A 238 30.01 -6.75 -8.95
C ILE A 238 30.14 -6.33 -10.41
N ILE A 239 30.37 -5.03 -10.69
CA ILE A 239 30.54 -4.60 -12.08
C ILE A 239 31.82 -5.16 -12.72
N ASN A 240 32.91 -5.32 -11.94
CA ASN A 240 34.12 -5.98 -12.40
C ASN A 240 33.89 -7.45 -12.73
N TYR A 241 33.12 -8.15 -11.88
CA TYR A 241 32.72 -9.53 -12.10
C TYR A 241 31.86 -9.67 -13.36
N GLU A 242 30.85 -8.82 -13.52
CA GLU A 242 29.93 -8.86 -14.66
C GLU A 242 30.63 -8.47 -15.98
N GLY A 243 31.57 -7.52 -15.94
CA GLY A 243 32.45 -7.22 -17.06
C GLY A 243 33.36 -8.40 -17.43
N PHE A 244 33.93 -9.11 -16.44
CA PHE A 244 34.68 -10.35 -16.69
C PHE A 244 33.78 -11.44 -17.30
N ALA A 245 32.59 -11.65 -16.75
CA ALA A 245 31.64 -12.65 -17.22
C ALA A 245 31.15 -12.36 -18.64
N TYR A 246 30.90 -11.09 -18.97
CA TYR A 246 30.60 -10.64 -20.32
C TYR A 246 31.72 -11.02 -21.30
N ARG A 247 32.97 -10.68 -20.97
CA ARG A 247 34.12 -10.96 -21.85
C ARG A 247 34.33 -12.47 -22.05
N ARG A 248 34.26 -13.26 -20.98
CA ARG A 248 34.34 -14.73 -21.06
C ARG A 248 33.20 -15.33 -21.90
N GLY A 249 31.99 -14.78 -21.75
CA GLY A 249 30.83 -15.18 -22.53
C GLY A 249 31.02 -14.90 -24.01
N VAL A 250 31.26 -13.64 -24.36
CA VAL A 250 31.26 -13.18 -25.76
C VAL A 250 32.51 -13.63 -26.51
N PHE A 251 33.70 -13.50 -25.91
CA PHE A 251 34.96 -13.77 -26.62
C PHE A 251 35.41 -15.22 -26.53
N ASP A 252 35.19 -15.87 -25.38
CA ASP A 252 35.67 -17.24 -25.16
C ASP A 252 34.55 -18.30 -25.34
N GLY A 253 33.29 -17.87 -25.48
CA GLY A 253 32.14 -18.79 -25.58
C GLY A 253 31.85 -19.53 -24.29
N HIS A 254 32.27 -19.00 -23.14
CA HIS A 254 32.11 -19.63 -21.83
C HIS A 254 31.06 -18.91 -20.99
N LEU A 255 29.97 -19.60 -20.65
CA LEU A 255 29.02 -19.09 -19.66
C LEU A 255 29.69 -19.06 -18.28
N VAL A 256 29.76 -17.87 -17.69
CA VAL A 256 30.19 -17.68 -16.30
C VAL A 256 28.94 -17.50 -15.45
N GLU A 257 28.51 -18.52 -14.73
CA GLU A 257 27.35 -18.40 -13.84
C GLU A 257 27.66 -17.46 -12.67
N PRO A 258 26.76 -16.52 -12.31
CA PRO A 258 26.97 -15.65 -11.16
C PRO A 258 27.04 -16.48 -9.88
N THR A 259 28.01 -16.17 -9.02
CA THR A 259 28.18 -16.85 -7.72
C THR A 259 27.07 -16.49 -6.74
N GLU A 260 26.39 -15.36 -6.93
CA GLU A 260 25.26 -14.89 -6.14
C GLU A 260 24.02 -14.63 -7.02
N LYS A 261 22.82 -14.84 -6.49
CA LYS A 261 21.56 -14.87 -7.26
C LYS A 261 21.03 -13.50 -7.72
N TYR A 262 21.79 -12.41 -7.55
CA TYR A 262 21.28 -11.04 -7.71
C TYR A 262 20.96 -10.65 -9.17
N LEU A 263 21.54 -11.34 -10.16
CA LEU A 263 21.13 -11.27 -11.55
C LEU A 263 20.63 -12.63 -12.01
N ALA A 264 19.33 -12.73 -12.27
CA ALA A 264 18.76 -13.93 -12.86
C ALA A 264 19.22 -14.02 -14.32
N LEU A 265 20.21 -14.88 -14.62
CA LEU A 265 20.58 -15.24 -15.99
C LEU A 265 19.36 -15.61 -16.87
N GLY A 266 18.28 -16.10 -16.24
CA GLY A 266 16.99 -16.35 -16.89
C GLY A 266 16.40 -15.11 -17.57
N GLU A 267 16.45 -13.94 -16.94
CA GLU A 267 15.90 -12.70 -17.51
C GLU A 267 16.70 -12.22 -18.71
N ALA A 268 18.04 -12.30 -18.66
CA ALA A 268 18.90 -11.98 -19.80
C ALA A 268 18.71 -12.96 -20.97
N GLY A 269 18.50 -14.25 -20.68
CA GLY A 269 18.19 -15.27 -21.67
C GLY A 269 16.82 -15.05 -22.33
N ASP A 270 15.80 -14.75 -21.53
CA ASP A 270 14.46 -14.47 -22.03
C ASP A 270 14.43 -13.15 -22.81
N TYR A 271 15.18 -12.15 -22.37
CA TYR A 271 15.41 -10.92 -23.13
C TYR A 271 15.97 -11.24 -24.52
N ALA A 272 17.06 -12.02 -24.60
CA ALA A 272 17.68 -12.34 -25.88
C ALA A 272 16.70 -13.04 -26.83
N LYS A 273 15.95 -14.03 -26.32
CA LYS A 273 14.93 -14.74 -27.10
C LYS A 273 13.81 -13.80 -27.57
N VAL A 274 13.36 -12.87 -26.73
CA VAL A 274 12.28 -11.95 -27.09
C VAL A 274 12.73 -10.93 -28.14
N HIS A 275 13.97 -10.45 -28.05
CA HIS A 275 14.42 -9.28 -28.82
C HIS A 275 15.27 -9.63 -30.04
N HIS A 276 16.00 -10.74 -30.05
CA HIS A 276 16.86 -11.13 -31.17
C HIS A 276 16.11 -11.23 -32.50
N PRO A 277 14.95 -11.94 -32.61
CA PRO A 277 14.23 -12.02 -33.88
C PRO A 277 13.81 -10.65 -34.42
N ARG A 278 13.48 -9.71 -33.52
CA ARG A 278 13.15 -8.33 -33.90
C ARG A 278 14.39 -7.59 -34.42
N LEU A 279 15.53 -7.65 -33.72
CA LEU A 279 16.79 -7.01 -34.15
C LEU A 279 17.28 -7.52 -35.51
N MET A 280 16.94 -8.75 -35.86
CA MET A 280 17.27 -9.38 -37.14
C MET A 280 16.20 -9.17 -38.22
N SER A 281 15.10 -8.49 -37.90
CA SER A 281 14.01 -8.23 -38.85
C SER A 281 14.37 -7.16 -39.88
N SER A 282 13.75 -7.23 -41.06
CA SER A 282 13.90 -6.22 -42.10
C SER A 282 13.39 -4.84 -41.67
N SER A 283 12.32 -4.79 -40.87
CA SER A 283 11.81 -3.54 -40.29
C SER A 283 12.81 -2.88 -39.35
N PHE A 284 13.54 -3.68 -38.56
CA PHE A 284 14.61 -3.16 -37.71
C PHE A 284 15.80 -2.67 -38.52
N ALA A 285 16.24 -3.44 -39.52
CA ALA A 285 17.32 -3.02 -40.42
C ALA A 285 17.00 -1.69 -41.10
N ARG A 286 15.74 -1.51 -41.54
CA ARG A 286 15.23 -0.26 -42.13
C ARG A 286 15.25 0.89 -41.12
N TRP A 287 14.76 0.68 -39.90
CA TRP A 287 14.84 1.71 -38.85
C TRP A 287 16.30 2.13 -38.58
N ARG A 288 17.19 1.15 -38.43
CA ARG A 288 18.63 1.39 -38.21
C ARG A 288 19.25 2.20 -39.34
N GLU A 289 18.99 1.85 -40.60
CA GLU A 289 19.57 2.51 -41.78
C GLU A 289 19.11 3.96 -41.93
N HIS A 290 17.85 4.25 -41.62
CA HIS A 290 17.29 5.60 -41.78
C HIS A 290 17.46 6.49 -40.55
N CYS A 291 17.42 5.92 -39.35
CA CYS A 291 17.27 6.71 -38.11
C CYS A 291 18.49 6.67 -37.19
N LEU A 292 19.40 5.71 -37.34
CA LEU A 292 20.48 5.49 -36.38
C LEU A 292 21.85 5.71 -37.01
N ALA A 293 22.80 6.23 -36.22
CA ALA A 293 24.21 6.29 -36.56
C ALA A 293 24.95 5.18 -35.81
N ALA A 294 25.78 4.47 -36.57
CA ALA A 294 26.67 3.46 -36.02
C ALA A 294 27.67 4.11 -35.05
N GLU A 295 27.98 3.45 -33.95
CA GLU A 295 28.81 3.91 -32.83
C GLU A 295 28.23 5.08 -31.99
N ASP A 296 27.37 5.92 -32.57
CA ASP A 296 26.70 7.02 -31.84
C ASP A 296 25.42 6.57 -31.14
N ASP A 297 24.56 5.82 -31.82
CA ASP A 297 23.27 5.35 -31.27
C ASP A 297 23.31 3.90 -30.80
N TYR A 298 24.12 3.07 -31.46
CA TYR A 298 24.29 1.66 -31.12
C TYR A 298 25.74 1.20 -31.35
N ALA A 299 26.16 0.18 -30.64
CA ALA A 299 27.48 -0.42 -30.82
C ALA A 299 27.53 -1.39 -32.01
N THR A 300 28.59 -1.35 -32.82
CA THR A 300 28.77 -2.23 -33.99
C THR A 300 29.68 -3.44 -33.73
N SER A 301 30.10 -3.63 -32.49
CA SER A 301 30.95 -4.74 -32.04
C SER A 301 30.75 -4.98 -30.54
N PRO A 302 31.08 -6.19 -30.03
CA PRO A 302 31.16 -6.43 -28.59
C PRO A 302 32.03 -5.41 -27.84
N GLU A 303 33.21 -5.11 -28.37
CA GLU A 303 34.13 -4.13 -27.76
C GLU A 303 33.54 -2.71 -27.80
N GLY A 304 32.80 -2.37 -28.87
CA GLY A 304 32.05 -1.12 -28.94
C GLY A 304 30.96 -1.03 -27.86
N PHE A 305 30.28 -2.15 -27.59
CA PHE A 305 29.26 -2.20 -26.56
C PHE A 305 29.87 -2.08 -25.16
N GLU A 306 30.98 -2.78 -24.90
CA GLU A 306 31.75 -2.66 -23.66
C GLU A 306 32.21 -1.21 -23.41
N ARG A 307 32.80 -0.55 -24.43
CA ARG A 307 33.20 0.87 -24.34
C ARG A 307 32.02 1.78 -24.04
N ARG A 308 30.86 1.51 -24.62
CA ARG A 308 29.64 2.27 -24.37
C ARG A 308 29.18 2.14 -22.92
N VAL A 309 29.14 0.91 -22.39
CA VAL A 309 28.81 0.64 -20.98
C VAL A 309 29.79 1.36 -20.06
N ALA A 310 31.09 1.26 -20.33
CA ALA A 310 32.12 1.97 -19.57
C ALA A 310 31.90 3.49 -19.62
N GLY A 311 31.60 4.04 -20.79
CA GLY A 311 31.30 5.45 -20.95
C GLY A 311 30.08 5.92 -20.15
N VAL A 312 29.02 5.11 -20.09
CA VAL A 312 27.84 5.40 -19.26
C VAL A 312 28.20 5.36 -17.77
N LEU A 313 28.88 4.32 -17.30
CA LEU A 313 29.34 4.22 -15.91
C LEU A 313 30.17 5.45 -15.49
N ARG A 314 31.13 5.85 -16.34
CA ARG A 314 31.91 7.07 -16.12
C ARG A 314 31.02 8.30 -15.99
N ALA A 315 30.03 8.46 -16.87
CA ALA A 315 29.11 9.59 -16.82
C ALA A 315 28.22 9.58 -15.58
N LEU A 316 27.83 8.40 -15.07
CA LEU A 316 27.07 8.27 -13.83
C LEU A 316 27.88 8.68 -12.59
N VAL A 317 29.21 8.67 -12.64
CA VAL A 317 30.09 9.03 -11.51
C VAL A 317 30.86 10.32 -11.73
N THR A 318 30.62 11.01 -12.84
CA THR A 318 31.27 12.29 -13.16
C THR A 318 30.21 13.38 -13.23
N PRO A 319 30.23 14.38 -12.33
CA PRO A 319 29.30 15.50 -12.41
C PRO A 319 29.34 16.16 -13.79
N LEU A 320 28.17 16.46 -14.34
CA LEU A 320 28.05 17.05 -15.68
C LEU A 320 27.69 18.53 -15.59
N SER A 321 28.21 19.30 -16.54
CA SER A 321 27.76 20.69 -16.76
C SER A 321 26.64 20.70 -17.80
N PRO A 322 25.64 21.59 -17.66
CA PRO A 322 24.56 21.68 -18.64
C PRO A 322 25.06 21.95 -20.06
N SER A 323 24.60 21.18 -21.04
CA SER A 323 24.85 21.43 -22.46
C SER A 323 23.74 22.28 -23.06
N PRO A 324 24.06 23.24 -23.95
CA PRO A 324 23.04 23.95 -24.72
C PRO A 324 22.41 23.06 -25.81
N ARG A 325 22.91 21.84 -26.05
CA ARG A 325 22.43 20.94 -27.12
C ARG A 325 21.29 20.00 -26.71
N VAL A 326 20.77 20.13 -25.49
CA VAL A 326 19.76 19.21 -24.94
C VAL A 326 18.50 19.15 -25.81
N GLU A 327 18.00 20.29 -26.28
CA GLU A 327 16.78 20.34 -27.10
C GLU A 327 16.96 19.64 -28.45
N ALA A 328 18.07 19.89 -29.15
CA ALA A 328 18.39 19.24 -30.41
C ALA A 328 18.55 17.71 -30.24
N ARG A 329 19.25 17.27 -29.18
CA ARG A 329 19.41 15.84 -28.86
C ARG A 329 18.08 15.17 -28.52
N ARG A 330 17.20 15.89 -27.82
CA ARG A 330 15.86 15.39 -27.53
C ARG A 330 15.03 15.24 -28.80
N GLY A 331 15.05 16.24 -29.68
CA GLY A 331 14.40 16.16 -30.98
C GLY A 331 14.90 14.97 -31.81
N LEU A 332 16.21 14.72 -31.76
CA LEU A 332 16.82 13.54 -32.37
C LEU A 332 16.20 12.24 -31.80
N ARG A 333 16.06 12.10 -30.47
CA ARG A 333 15.43 10.91 -29.85
C ARG A 333 13.94 10.76 -30.22
N VAL A 334 13.20 11.87 -30.28
CA VAL A 334 11.79 11.87 -30.75
C VAL A 334 11.70 11.33 -32.18
N LEU A 335 12.53 11.85 -33.09
CA LEU A 335 12.52 11.43 -34.49
C LEU A 335 12.93 9.96 -34.65
N GLN A 336 13.92 9.50 -33.89
CA GLN A 336 14.31 8.09 -33.86
C GLN A 336 13.18 7.19 -33.40
N ASP A 337 12.43 7.59 -32.36
CA ASP A 337 11.28 6.84 -31.88
C ASP A 337 10.14 6.80 -32.90
N LEU A 338 9.81 7.94 -33.51
CA LEU A 338 8.81 8.01 -34.58
C LEU A 338 9.20 7.10 -35.75
N GLY A 339 10.47 7.08 -36.14
CA GLY A 339 10.99 6.17 -37.15
C GLY A 339 10.80 4.70 -36.77
N GLN A 340 11.08 4.35 -35.51
CA GLN A 340 10.88 2.99 -35.00
C GLN A 340 9.41 2.58 -35.11
N ARG A 341 8.49 3.46 -34.71
CA ARG A 341 7.04 3.24 -34.76
C ARG A 341 6.53 3.08 -36.20
N VAL A 342 7.03 3.89 -37.14
CA VAL A 342 6.72 3.77 -38.58
C VAL A 342 7.15 2.42 -39.13
N CYS A 343 8.39 1.99 -38.85
CA CYS A 343 8.90 0.69 -39.27
C CYS A 343 8.12 -0.48 -38.65
N HIS A 344 7.73 -0.36 -37.39
CA HIS A 344 6.91 -1.35 -36.70
C HIS A 344 5.49 -1.43 -37.29
N ALA A 345 4.83 -0.31 -37.54
CA ALA A 345 3.52 -0.28 -38.18
C ALA A 345 3.54 -0.82 -39.62
N ALA A 346 4.62 -0.58 -40.37
CA ALA A 346 4.81 -1.19 -41.68
C ALA A 346 4.96 -2.72 -41.59
N ALA A 347 5.65 -3.22 -40.56
CA ALA A 347 5.77 -4.66 -40.28
C ALA A 347 4.40 -5.30 -40.01
N LEU A 348 3.62 -4.70 -39.11
CA LEU A 348 2.27 -5.14 -38.75
C LEU A 348 1.30 -5.14 -39.94
N ALA A 349 1.49 -4.20 -40.87
CA ALA A 349 0.68 -4.13 -42.08
C ALA A 349 1.07 -5.17 -43.15
N GLY A 350 2.06 -6.05 -42.88
CA GLY A 350 2.59 -7.01 -43.85
C GLY A 350 3.32 -6.33 -45.03
N ALA A 351 3.70 -5.06 -44.89
CA ALA A 351 4.34 -4.25 -45.93
C ALA A 351 5.65 -3.62 -45.42
N PRO A 352 6.61 -4.43 -44.93
CA PRO A 352 7.76 -3.96 -44.14
C PRO A 352 8.68 -2.99 -44.90
N THR A 353 8.65 -2.97 -46.24
CA THR A 353 9.58 -2.18 -47.07
C THR A 353 8.94 -1.09 -47.93
N ALA A 354 7.62 -1.05 -48.08
CA ALA A 354 6.96 -0.10 -49.01
C ALA A 354 6.16 1.00 -48.31
N ARG A 355 5.59 0.71 -47.14
CA ARG A 355 4.75 1.67 -46.41
C ARG A 355 5.62 2.52 -45.47
N GLY A 356 5.35 3.82 -45.39
CA GLY A 356 6.07 4.74 -44.50
C GLY A 356 7.39 5.31 -45.05
N GLU A 357 7.73 5.08 -46.32
CA GLU A 357 9.00 5.58 -46.91
C GLU A 357 9.06 7.11 -46.95
N GLY A 358 7.95 7.79 -47.23
CA GLY A 358 7.90 9.25 -47.23
C GLY A 358 8.17 9.81 -45.84
N ALA A 359 7.51 9.23 -44.83
CA ALA A 359 7.72 9.56 -43.43
C ALA A 359 9.17 9.29 -42.98
N LEU A 360 9.74 8.14 -43.32
CA LEU A 360 11.12 7.80 -42.96
C LEU A 360 12.16 8.72 -43.61
N ALA A 361 11.95 9.14 -44.86
CA ALA A 361 12.84 10.11 -45.51
C ALA A 361 12.83 11.46 -44.76
N VAL A 362 11.64 11.98 -44.44
CA VAL A 362 11.50 13.24 -43.68
C VAL A 362 12.12 13.12 -42.27
N ILE A 363 11.92 11.98 -41.59
CA ILE A 363 12.53 11.69 -40.29
C ILE A 363 14.06 11.66 -40.40
N ALA A 364 14.61 10.97 -41.41
CA ALA A 364 16.06 10.88 -41.63
C ALA A 364 16.71 12.24 -41.92
N ASP A 365 16.03 13.09 -42.70
CA ASP A 365 16.47 14.47 -42.98
C ASP A 365 16.49 15.31 -41.69
N GLY A 366 15.44 15.21 -40.87
CA GLY A 366 15.39 15.87 -39.56
C GLY A 366 16.48 15.40 -38.60
N ILE A 367 16.75 14.10 -38.55
CA ILE A 367 17.84 13.50 -37.76
C ILE A 367 19.20 14.05 -38.21
N THR A 368 19.44 14.09 -39.53
CA THR A 368 20.68 14.62 -40.10
C THR A 368 20.85 16.11 -39.78
N ALA A 369 19.78 16.89 -39.89
CA ALA A 369 19.78 18.31 -39.54
C ALA A 369 20.13 18.52 -38.05
N LEU A 370 19.47 17.81 -37.14
CA LEU A 370 19.68 17.97 -35.69
C LEU A 370 21.06 17.51 -35.22
N ARG A 371 21.68 16.50 -35.85
CA ARG A 371 23.06 16.08 -35.51
C ARG A 371 24.10 17.14 -35.87
N GLY A 372 23.92 17.83 -37.00
CA GLY A 372 24.83 18.87 -37.47
C GLY A 372 24.53 20.27 -36.94
N ALA A 373 23.42 20.43 -36.22
CA ALA A 373 22.89 21.74 -35.87
C ALA A 373 23.71 22.48 -34.79
N PRO A 374 23.76 23.83 -34.85
CA PRO A 374 24.18 24.64 -33.72
C PRO A 374 23.23 24.44 -32.52
N PRO A 375 23.66 24.77 -31.28
CA PRO A 375 22.85 24.52 -30.08
C PRO A 375 21.46 25.18 -30.08
N ASP A 376 21.29 26.28 -30.81
CA ASP A 376 20.05 27.06 -30.82
C ASP A 376 19.01 26.56 -31.85
N THR A 377 19.27 25.45 -32.54
CA THR A 377 18.31 24.88 -33.49
C THR A 377 17.19 24.14 -32.76
N GLY A 378 16.00 24.74 -32.78
CA GLY A 378 14.79 24.14 -32.22
C GLY A 378 14.34 22.90 -33.00
N PRO A 379 13.97 21.79 -32.33
CA PRO A 379 13.60 20.54 -32.99
C PRO A 379 12.16 20.52 -33.56
N ASP A 380 11.33 21.50 -33.21
CA ASP A 380 9.90 21.48 -33.47
C ASP A 380 9.53 21.42 -34.94
N GLU A 381 10.22 22.17 -35.80
CA GLU A 381 9.94 22.17 -37.24
C GLU A 381 10.16 20.79 -37.85
N HIS A 382 11.21 20.08 -37.43
CA HIS A 382 11.52 18.73 -37.89
C HIS A 382 10.52 17.69 -37.36
N ILE A 383 10.12 17.81 -36.09
CA ILE A 383 9.12 16.92 -35.48
C ILE A 383 7.75 17.13 -36.16
N ALA A 384 7.33 18.39 -36.37
CA ALA A 384 6.08 18.71 -37.04
C ALA A 384 6.05 18.15 -38.47
N ALA A 385 7.13 18.35 -39.24
CA ALA A 385 7.25 17.80 -40.59
C ALA A 385 7.17 16.26 -40.60
N ALA A 386 7.81 15.58 -39.62
CA ALA A 386 7.73 14.13 -39.48
C ALA A 386 6.29 13.67 -39.18
N ILE A 387 5.59 14.36 -38.27
CA ILE A 387 4.18 14.06 -37.93
C ILE A 387 3.27 14.21 -39.16
N GLU A 388 3.43 15.28 -39.94
CA GLU A 388 2.67 15.50 -41.17
C GLU A 388 2.94 14.40 -42.21
N ALA A 389 4.20 13.99 -42.37
CA ALA A 389 4.58 12.92 -43.29
C ALA A 389 4.04 11.54 -42.85
N ILE A 390 4.05 11.25 -41.54
CA ILE A 390 3.40 10.05 -40.99
C ILE A 390 1.91 10.06 -41.29
N ALA A 391 1.24 11.22 -41.14
CA ALA A 391 -0.17 11.35 -41.43
C ALA A 391 -0.51 11.06 -42.89
N ALA A 392 0.35 11.47 -43.81
CA ALA A 392 0.21 11.21 -45.23
C ALA A 392 0.39 9.71 -45.57
N ASP A 393 1.38 9.04 -44.96
CA ASP A 393 1.69 7.63 -45.24
C ASP A 393 0.75 6.64 -44.53
N PHE A 394 0.09 7.08 -43.45
CA PHE A 394 -0.82 6.26 -42.65
C PHE A 394 -2.20 6.93 -42.50
N PRO A 395 -2.95 7.14 -43.60
CA PRO A 395 -4.23 7.83 -43.56
C PRO A 395 -5.25 7.08 -42.69
N ALA A 396 -6.12 7.86 -42.05
CA ALA A 396 -7.20 7.38 -41.19
C ALA A 396 -8.08 6.33 -41.91
N ARG A 397 -8.33 5.20 -41.23
CA ARG A 397 -9.34 4.22 -41.67
C ARG A 397 -10.61 4.40 -40.82
N GLY A 398 -11.59 5.14 -41.34
CA GLY A 398 -12.94 5.22 -40.75
C GLY A 398 -13.00 5.87 -39.36
N ASP A 399 -13.90 5.37 -38.50
CA ASP A 399 -14.33 6.01 -37.24
C ASP A 399 -13.42 5.71 -36.01
N GLY A 400 -12.21 5.16 -36.20
CA GLY A 400 -11.23 4.91 -35.13
C GLY A 400 -10.17 6.02 -35.02
N PRO A 401 -9.36 6.07 -33.94
CA PRO A 401 -8.21 6.97 -33.93
C PRO A 401 -7.29 6.59 -35.10
N ASP A 402 -6.89 7.60 -35.87
CA ASP A 402 -6.09 7.35 -37.04
C ASP A 402 -4.70 6.80 -36.65
N ALA A 403 -4.07 6.08 -37.57
CA ALA A 403 -2.75 5.52 -37.34
C ALA A 403 -1.74 6.64 -37.03
N THR A 404 -1.93 7.85 -37.55
CA THR A 404 -1.21 9.06 -37.15
C THR A 404 -1.28 9.31 -35.66
N THR A 405 -2.48 9.33 -35.07
CA THR A 405 -2.72 9.55 -33.65
C THR A 405 -1.97 8.49 -32.86
N LEU A 406 -2.10 7.21 -33.22
CA LEU A 406 -1.42 6.13 -32.51
C LEU A 406 0.11 6.21 -32.61
N LEU A 407 0.64 6.59 -33.77
CA LEU A 407 2.09 6.68 -34.00
C LEU A 407 2.70 7.91 -33.34
N THR A 408 1.93 8.98 -33.19
CA THR A 408 2.39 10.27 -32.64
C THR A 408 2.00 10.48 -31.18
N LEU A 409 1.26 9.54 -30.57
CA LEU A 409 0.95 9.49 -29.14
C LEU A 409 2.19 9.79 -28.29
N GLY A 410 2.08 10.85 -27.47
CA GLY A 410 3.15 11.32 -26.59
C GLY A 410 3.96 12.50 -27.14
N TYR A 411 3.77 12.86 -28.41
CA TYR A 411 4.48 13.95 -29.08
C TYR A 411 3.51 15.05 -29.53
N ALA A 412 3.62 16.24 -28.94
CA ALA A 412 3.08 17.47 -29.52
C ALA A 412 4.25 18.45 -29.74
N PRO A 413 4.20 19.35 -30.74
CA PRO A 413 5.25 20.33 -31.00
C PRO A 413 5.58 21.13 -29.72
N MET A 414 6.86 21.18 -29.34
CA MET A 414 7.31 21.72 -28.06
C MET A 414 7.52 23.24 -28.15
N ALA A 415 6.45 24.01 -28.35
CA ALA A 415 6.54 25.45 -28.60
C ALA A 415 7.29 26.28 -27.53
N SER A 416 7.59 25.72 -26.35
CA SER A 416 8.57 26.23 -25.37
C SER A 416 8.81 25.20 -24.26
N GLY A 417 10.05 25.04 -23.77
CA GLY A 417 10.38 24.16 -22.64
C GLY A 417 9.58 24.42 -21.34
N GLU A 418 9.09 25.65 -21.12
CA GLU A 418 8.24 25.99 -19.96
C GLU A 418 6.84 25.33 -19.98
N ASN A 419 6.36 24.93 -21.16
CA ASN A 419 5.01 24.37 -21.34
C ASN A 419 4.98 22.84 -21.33
N GLU A 420 6.14 22.19 -21.26
CA GLU A 420 6.28 20.73 -21.31
C GLU A 420 5.43 19.97 -20.26
N PRO A 421 5.34 20.39 -18.99
CA PRO A 421 4.47 19.73 -18.01
C PRO A 421 2.98 19.84 -18.34
N ALA A 422 2.57 20.85 -19.11
CA ALA A 422 1.20 21.05 -19.57
C ALA A 422 0.91 20.24 -20.84
N VAL A 423 1.87 20.19 -21.77
CA VAL A 423 1.78 19.41 -23.01
C VAL A 423 1.79 17.91 -22.73
N SER A 424 2.66 17.40 -21.85
CA SER A 424 2.64 15.99 -21.42
C SER A 424 1.30 15.61 -20.76
N ARG A 425 0.69 16.52 -19.97
CA ARG A 425 -0.65 16.32 -19.40
C ARG A 425 -1.76 16.33 -20.46
N SER A 426 -1.68 17.22 -21.45
CA SER A 426 -2.65 17.31 -22.54
C SER A 426 -2.56 16.11 -23.48
N ALA A 427 -1.35 15.74 -23.92
CA ALA A 427 -1.10 14.57 -24.77
C ALA A 427 -1.54 13.27 -24.09
N ARG A 428 -1.40 13.15 -22.75
CA ARG A 428 -1.95 12.02 -21.99
C ARG A 428 -3.46 12.05 -21.86
N THR A 429 -4.05 13.24 -21.67
CA THR A 429 -5.51 13.38 -21.65
C THR A 429 -6.08 12.98 -23.00
N GLU A 430 -5.46 13.43 -24.09
CA GLU A 430 -5.80 13.06 -25.46
C GLU A 430 -5.53 11.58 -25.74
N ALA A 431 -4.44 11.00 -25.21
CA ALA A 431 -4.18 9.56 -25.26
C ALA A 431 -5.26 8.76 -24.51
N CYS A 432 -5.65 9.19 -23.30
CA CYS A 432 -6.71 8.58 -22.51
C CYS A 432 -8.09 8.75 -23.14
N VAL A 433 -8.35 9.89 -23.81
CA VAL A 433 -9.56 10.12 -24.60
C VAL A 433 -9.55 9.20 -25.82
N SER A 434 -8.49 9.17 -26.62
CA SER A 434 -8.33 8.25 -27.76
C SER A 434 -8.43 6.78 -27.35
N ARG A 435 -7.93 6.40 -26.15
CA ARG A 435 -8.19 5.09 -25.52
C ARG A 435 -9.68 4.85 -25.31
N GLY A 436 -10.41 5.83 -24.75
CA GLY A 436 -11.87 5.77 -24.59
C GLY A 436 -12.64 5.63 -25.91
N TRP A 437 -12.13 6.22 -27.00
CA TRP A 437 -12.74 6.12 -28.33
C TRP A 437 -12.45 4.78 -29.03
N CYS A 438 -11.24 4.22 -28.91
CA CYS A 438 -10.94 2.84 -29.32
C CYS A 438 -11.85 1.81 -28.62
N ILE A 439 -12.19 2.07 -27.35
CA ILE A 439 -13.07 1.22 -26.55
C ILE A 439 -14.55 1.52 -26.85
N GLY A 440 -14.87 2.64 -27.49
CA GLY A 440 -16.22 3.21 -27.61
C GLY A 440 -17.24 2.34 -28.35
N ALA A 441 -16.83 1.51 -29.33
CA ALA A 441 -17.75 0.59 -30.01
C ALA A 441 -18.17 -0.59 -29.11
N VAL A 442 -17.22 -1.15 -28.34
CA VAL A 442 -17.47 -2.25 -27.41
C VAL A 442 -18.11 -1.76 -26.12
N ALA A 443 -17.65 -0.63 -25.57
CA ALA A 443 -18.31 0.03 -24.45
C ALA A 443 -19.73 0.46 -24.84
N GLY A 444 -19.96 0.97 -26.05
CA GLY A 444 -21.32 1.29 -26.53
C GLY A 444 -22.25 0.08 -26.51
N THR A 445 -21.78 -1.06 -27.04
CA THR A 445 -22.57 -2.31 -27.08
C THR A 445 -22.76 -2.92 -25.68
N ALA A 446 -21.72 -2.93 -24.83
CA ALA A 446 -21.79 -3.38 -23.45
C ALA A 446 -22.72 -2.49 -22.60
N LEU A 447 -22.64 -1.17 -22.76
CA LEU A 447 -23.46 -0.20 -22.04
C LEU A 447 -24.94 -0.24 -22.50
N GLU A 448 -25.21 -0.50 -23.77
CA GLU A 448 -26.57 -0.77 -24.26
C GLU A 448 -27.14 -2.08 -23.70
N ALA A 449 -26.33 -3.14 -23.65
CA ALA A 449 -26.73 -4.41 -23.03
C ALA A 449 -26.99 -4.29 -21.51
N MET A 450 -26.32 -3.35 -20.84
CA MET A 450 -26.52 -3.06 -19.40
C MET A 450 -27.72 -2.18 -19.09
N ARG A 451 -28.23 -1.43 -20.07
CA ARG A 451 -29.32 -0.46 -19.87
C ARG A 451 -30.58 -1.07 -19.22
N PRO A 452 -31.01 -2.32 -19.55
CA PRO A 452 -32.10 -3.00 -18.86
C PRO A 452 -31.75 -3.44 -17.43
N ALA A 453 -30.53 -3.92 -17.19
CA ALA A 453 -30.06 -4.37 -15.87
C ALA A 453 -29.95 -3.20 -14.88
N VAL A 454 -29.43 -2.05 -15.33
CA VAL A 454 -29.35 -0.81 -14.53
C VAL A 454 -30.73 -0.27 -14.18
N ARG A 455 -31.70 -0.32 -15.11
CA ARG A 455 -33.10 0.07 -14.84
C ARG A 455 -33.74 -0.83 -13.77
N ARG A 456 -33.58 -2.15 -13.88
CA ARG A 456 -34.05 -3.10 -12.86
C ARG A 456 -33.41 -2.87 -11.49
N LEU A 457 -32.13 -2.50 -11.46
CA LEU A 457 -31.39 -2.23 -10.22
C LEU A 457 -31.92 -1.00 -9.46
N ILE A 458 -32.51 -0.05 -10.18
CA ILE A 458 -33.15 1.15 -9.62
C ILE A 458 -34.57 0.84 -9.14
N ASP A 459 -35.26 -0.09 -9.81
CA ASP A 459 -36.70 -0.30 -9.64
C ASP A 459 -37.07 -1.52 -8.75
N GLU A 460 -36.16 -2.48 -8.48
CA GLU A 460 -36.48 -3.74 -7.79
C GLU A 460 -35.50 -4.15 -6.65
N PRO A 461 -35.97 -4.83 -5.58
CA PRO A 461 -35.10 -5.38 -4.52
C PRO A 461 -34.22 -6.54 -5.03
N ARG A 462 -32.93 -6.52 -4.69
CA ARG A 462 -31.90 -7.41 -5.24
C ARG A 462 -32.13 -8.89 -4.92
N ARG A 463 -32.02 -9.76 -5.95
CA ARG A 463 -32.03 -11.24 -5.81
C ARG A 463 -30.92 -11.98 -6.58
N VAL A 464 -30.14 -11.30 -7.44
CA VAL A 464 -29.12 -11.94 -8.31
C VAL A 464 -27.85 -11.07 -8.36
N ASP A 465 -26.69 -11.72 -8.52
CA ASP A 465 -25.39 -11.07 -8.73
C ASP A 465 -25.35 -10.37 -10.11
N LEU A 466 -25.20 -9.04 -10.08
CA LEU A 466 -25.20 -8.16 -11.25
C LEU A 466 -24.09 -8.53 -12.26
N VAL A 467 -22.97 -9.06 -11.77
CA VAL A 467 -21.82 -9.44 -12.59
C VAL A 467 -22.13 -10.68 -13.43
N ASP A 468 -22.82 -11.65 -12.84
CA ASP A 468 -23.19 -12.88 -13.52
C ASP A 468 -24.31 -12.64 -14.56
N GLU A 469 -25.13 -11.61 -14.35
CA GLU A 469 -26.19 -11.20 -15.30
C GLU A 469 -25.62 -10.49 -16.55
N ILE A 470 -24.58 -9.68 -16.39
CA ILE A 470 -24.05 -8.81 -17.47
C ILE A 470 -22.96 -9.51 -18.29
N ARG A 471 -22.17 -10.39 -17.67
CA ARG A 471 -21.01 -11.04 -18.28
C ARG A 471 -21.30 -11.71 -19.64
N PRO A 472 -22.36 -12.52 -19.83
CA PRO A 472 -22.58 -13.21 -21.10
C PRO A 472 -22.81 -12.25 -22.28
N ALA A 473 -23.43 -11.09 -22.05
CA ALA A 473 -23.68 -10.10 -23.09
C ALA A 473 -22.41 -9.35 -23.50
N VAL A 474 -21.52 -9.09 -22.53
CA VAL A 474 -20.22 -8.46 -22.76
C VAL A 474 -19.27 -9.41 -23.50
N GLU A 475 -19.21 -10.68 -23.09
CA GLU A 475 -18.41 -11.72 -23.74
C GLU A 475 -18.86 -11.95 -25.20
N ALA A 476 -20.17 -12.00 -25.45
CA ALA A 476 -20.71 -12.14 -26.81
C ALA A 476 -20.42 -10.93 -27.72
N ALA A 477 -20.49 -9.71 -27.19
CA ALA A 477 -20.18 -8.49 -27.94
C ALA A 477 -18.69 -8.38 -28.30
N ALA A 478 -17.79 -8.80 -27.40
CA ALA A 478 -16.36 -8.81 -27.68
C ALA A 478 -15.94 -9.90 -28.67
N ALA A 479 -16.58 -11.07 -28.61
CA ALA A 479 -16.33 -12.16 -29.56
C ALA A 479 -16.72 -11.79 -31.00
N ALA A 480 -17.76 -10.95 -31.19
CA ALA A 480 -18.23 -10.53 -32.50
C ALA A 480 -17.29 -9.55 -33.23
N GLU A 481 -16.41 -8.84 -32.51
CA GLU A 481 -15.51 -7.83 -33.06
C GLU A 481 -14.03 -8.26 -33.06
N GLU A 482 -13.72 -9.53 -32.72
CA GLU A 482 -12.35 -10.02 -32.47
C GLU A 482 -11.60 -9.22 -31.37
N LEU A 483 -12.35 -8.54 -30.49
CA LEU A 483 -11.83 -7.69 -29.41
C LEU A 483 -11.92 -8.41 -28.05
N TYR A 484 -11.50 -9.67 -28.00
CA TYR A 484 -11.60 -10.54 -26.80
C TYR A 484 -10.95 -9.90 -25.56
N PHE A 485 -9.90 -9.10 -25.76
CA PHE A 485 -9.19 -8.34 -24.73
C PHE A 485 -10.03 -7.23 -24.05
N VAL A 486 -11.13 -6.77 -24.67
CA VAL A 486 -12.01 -5.74 -24.12
C VAL A 486 -13.11 -6.34 -23.23
N ALA A 487 -13.62 -7.53 -23.55
CA ALA A 487 -14.55 -8.25 -22.66
C ALA A 487 -13.89 -8.66 -21.35
N GLU A 488 -12.65 -9.18 -21.40
CA GLU A 488 -11.95 -9.57 -20.17
C GLU A 488 -11.58 -8.38 -19.28
N GLY A 489 -11.22 -7.23 -19.87
CA GLY A 489 -10.99 -6.00 -19.10
C GLY A 489 -12.26 -5.47 -18.43
N TYR A 490 -13.41 -5.60 -19.08
CA TYR A 490 -14.70 -5.19 -18.53
C TYR A 490 -15.24 -6.20 -17.50
N ALA A 491 -15.07 -7.50 -17.74
CA ALA A 491 -15.37 -8.56 -16.79
C ALA A 491 -14.47 -8.50 -15.55
N GLY A 492 -13.18 -8.15 -15.72
CA GLY A 492 -12.24 -7.88 -14.63
C GLY A 492 -12.63 -6.65 -13.81
N TRP A 493 -13.13 -5.59 -14.45
CA TRP A 493 -13.71 -4.43 -13.75
C TRP A 493 -15.00 -4.78 -12.98
N LEU A 494 -15.88 -5.60 -13.57
CA LEU A 494 -17.07 -6.13 -12.90
C LEU A 494 -16.71 -7.07 -11.73
N GLU A 495 -15.68 -7.90 -11.86
CA GLU A 495 -15.13 -8.73 -10.78
C GLU A 495 -14.46 -7.90 -9.69
N MET A 496 -13.77 -6.81 -10.03
CA MET A 496 -13.28 -5.86 -9.03
C MET A 496 -14.46 -5.27 -8.24
N LEU A 497 -15.53 -4.86 -8.93
CA LEU A 497 -16.76 -4.42 -8.26
C LEU A 497 -17.39 -5.53 -7.39
N LYS A 498 -17.31 -6.80 -7.80
CA LYS A 498 -17.74 -7.98 -7.00
C LYS A 498 -16.89 -8.15 -5.73
N ILE A 499 -15.58 -7.98 -5.81
CA ILE A 499 -14.64 -8.03 -4.68
C ILE A 499 -14.92 -6.88 -3.70
N TYR A 500 -15.21 -5.68 -4.20
CA TYR A 500 -15.56 -4.53 -3.36
C TYR A 500 -17.01 -4.55 -2.84
N TRP A 501 -17.91 -5.34 -3.45
CA TRP A 501 -19.32 -5.45 -3.05
C TRP A 501 -19.68 -6.72 -2.26
N GLY A 502 -18.77 -7.70 -2.15
CA GLY A 502 -18.88 -8.91 -1.31
C GLY A 502 -19.55 -10.11 -2.00
N ARG A 503 -19.21 -11.34 -1.57
CA ARG A 503 -19.87 -12.60 -2.03
C ARG A 503 -21.22 -12.81 -1.33
N THR A 504 -22.10 -13.59 -1.96
CA THR A 504 -23.40 -13.99 -1.41
C THR A 504 -23.29 -15.21 -0.50
N ASP A 505 -23.93 -15.17 0.67
CA ASP A 505 -23.87 -16.19 1.71
C ASP A 505 -24.82 -17.38 1.48
N GLY A 506 -24.97 -17.89 0.25
CA GLY A 506 -25.85 -19.05 -0.03
C GLY A 506 -27.35 -18.86 0.25
N ALA A 507 -27.78 -17.76 0.89
CA ALA A 507 -29.16 -17.34 1.12
C ALA A 507 -29.56 -16.13 0.26
N GLY A 508 -28.65 -15.65 -0.61
CA GLY A 508 -28.89 -14.55 -1.54
C GLY A 508 -28.62 -13.15 -0.96
N ASN A 509 -28.02 -13.03 0.22
CA ASN A 509 -27.61 -11.74 0.79
C ASN A 509 -26.11 -11.53 0.55
N THR A 510 -25.73 -10.35 0.06
CA THR A 510 -24.33 -9.96 -0.20
C THR A 510 -23.67 -9.47 1.08
N GLU A 511 -22.55 -10.08 1.47
CA GLU A 511 -21.76 -9.73 2.66
C GLU A 511 -21.07 -8.36 2.50
N ASN A 512 -21.66 -7.32 3.10
CA ASN A 512 -20.94 -6.09 3.46
C ASN A 512 -21.45 -5.61 4.81
N HIS A 513 -21.18 -6.39 5.86
CA HIS A 513 -21.77 -6.14 7.18
C HIS A 513 -20.98 -5.19 8.08
N TRP A 514 -19.72 -4.84 7.82
CA TRP A 514 -18.97 -4.00 8.77
C TRP A 514 -19.36 -2.52 8.69
N HIS A 515 -19.42 -1.92 7.49
CA HIS A 515 -19.90 -0.54 7.32
C HIS A 515 -21.42 -0.38 7.60
N TYR A 516 -22.23 -1.43 7.40
CA TYR A 516 -23.68 -1.34 7.54
C TYR A 516 -24.21 -1.75 8.92
N ARG A 517 -23.53 -2.64 9.68
CA ARG A 517 -23.94 -2.99 11.07
C ARG A 517 -23.59 -1.91 12.07
N LEU A 518 -22.47 -1.20 11.89
CA LEU A 518 -22.11 -0.03 12.70
C LEU A 518 -23.15 1.08 12.56
N ALA A 519 -23.64 1.32 11.34
CA ALA A 519 -24.78 2.20 11.14
C ALA A 519 -26.03 1.64 11.84
N ARG A 520 -26.41 0.38 11.58
CA ARG A 520 -27.71 -0.17 11.99
C ARG A 520 -27.89 -0.46 13.49
N ARG A 521 -26.82 -0.68 14.26
CA ARG A 521 -26.89 -0.94 15.71
C ARG A 521 -26.55 0.28 16.58
N ALA A 522 -25.99 1.35 16.01
CA ALA A 522 -25.77 2.62 16.71
C ALA A 522 -26.99 3.57 16.67
N PHE A 523 -28.14 3.13 16.14
CA PHE A 523 -29.34 3.96 16.03
C PHE A 523 -30.23 3.87 17.28
N PRO A 524 -30.66 5.00 17.87
CA PRO A 524 -31.84 5.05 18.73
C PRO A 524 -33.11 4.80 17.91
N GLU A 525 -34.16 4.24 18.54
CA GLU A 525 -35.45 3.94 17.88
C GLU A 525 -36.24 5.19 17.41
N ASP A 526 -35.74 6.41 17.64
CA ASP A 526 -36.38 7.68 17.30
C ASP A 526 -36.02 8.18 15.87
N PRO A 527 -37.00 8.24 14.93
CA PRO A 527 -36.80 8.68 13.56
C PRO A 527 -36.34 10.14 13.39
N ALA A 528 -36.49 11.02 14.39
CA ALA A 528 -36.03 12.40 14.32
C ALA A 528 -34.49 12.54 14.38
N SER A 529 -33.81 11.53 14.91
CA SER A 529 -32.33 11.46 14.94
C SER A 529 -31.72 11.02 13.60
N TRP A 530 -32.54 10.53 12.67
CA TRP A 530 -32.09 10.04 11.36
C TRP A 530 -31.72 11.19 10.38
N GLU A 531 -32.12 12.43 10.69
CA GLU A 531 -31.86 13.62 9.85
C GLU A 531 -30.42 14.17 9.96
N GLN A 532 -29.59 13.60 10.84
CA GLN A 532 -28.24 14.10 11.15
C GLN A 532 -27.08 13.30 10.51
N PHE A 533 -27.37 12.21 9.79
CA PHE A 533 -26.32 11.38 9.18
C PHE A 533 -26.53 11.24 7.67
N VAL A 534 -25.52 11.66 6.90
CA VAL A 534 -25.49 11.50 5.44
C VAL A 534 -24.49 10.40 5.07
N VAL A 535 -24.95 9.48 4.24
CA VAL A 535 -24.14 8.45 3.58
C VAL A 535 -23.16 9.13 2.61
N MET A 536 -21.87 9.04 2.91
CA MET A 536 -20.83 9.44 1.95
C MET A 536 -20.60 8.32 0.93
N LEU A 537 -20.71 8.64 -0.35
CA LEU A 537 -20.18 7.78 -1.40
C LEU A 537 -18.65 7.80 -1.35
N ASN A 538 -18.10 6.60 -1.45
CA ASN A 538 -16.69 6.28 -1.28
C ASN A 538 -15.76 7.26 -2.06
N PRO A 539 -14.83 7.97 -1.39
CA PRO A 539 -13.90 8.90 -2.03
C PRO A 539 -12.96 8.25 -3.06
N TYR A 540 -12.86 6.92 -3.11
CA TYR A 540 -12.10 6.20 -4.13
C TYR A 540 -12.78 6.18 -5.51
N LEU A 541 -14.10 6.37 -5.60
CA LEU A 541 -14.79 6.50 -6.90
C LEU A 541 -14.43 7.79 -7.65
N ASN A 542 -13.94 8.82 -6.92
CA ASN A 542 -13.43 10.06 -7.50
C ASN A 542 -11.91 10.02 -7.77
N ARG A 543 -11.23 8.90 -7.51
CA ARG A 543 -9.75 8.78 -7.56
C ARG A 543 -9.23 7.88 -8.68
N LEU A 544 -10.10 7.33 -9.54
CA LEU A 544 -9.66 6.70 -10.78
C LEU A 544 -9.19 7.80 -11.77
N PRO A 545 -8.11 7.57 -12.55
CA PRO A 545 -7.69 8.51 -13.57
C PRO A 545 -8.86 8.76 -14.54
N LEU A 546 -9.19 10.03 -14.76
CA LEU A 546 -10.21 10.51 -15.69
C LEU A 546 -10.01 9.84 -17.07
N PRO A 547 -10.90 8.92 -17.44
CA PRO A 547 -11.99 9.31 -18.34
C PRO A 547 -13.41 9.10 -17.78
N PHE A 548 -13.58 8.78 -16.49
CA PHE A 548 -14.89 8.33 -15.97
C PHE A 548 -15.60 9.33 -15.05
N ASP A 549 -15.72 10.59 -15.47
CA ASP A 549 -16.74 11.47 -14.89
C ASP A 549 -18.13 10.82 -15.11
N ALA A 550 -18.85 10.51 -14.03
CA ALA A 550 -20.17 9.87 -14.10
C ALA A 550 -21.18 10.67 -14.94
N ARG A 551 -21.03 11.99 -15.02
CA ARG A 551 -21.82 12.89 -15.87
C ARG A 551 -21.43 12.76 -17.34
N TRP A 552 -20.14 12.62 -17.65
CA TRP A 552 -19.70 12.39 -19.03
C TRP A 552 -20.14 11.02 -19.53
N ASN A 553 -20.03 9.99 -18.67
CA ASN A 553 -20.60 8.67 -18.94
C ASN A 553 -22.13 8.74 -19.12
N ALA A 554 -22.85 9.52 -18.29
CA ALA A 554 -24.29 9.74 -18.46
C ALA A 554 -24.65 10.50 -19.74
N GLU A 555 -23.83 11.46 -20.18
CA GLU A 555 -24.04 12.16 -21.46
C GLU A 555 -23.75 11.25 -22.66
N LEU A 556 -22.74 10.38 -22.57
CA LEU A 556 -22.51 9.26 -23.49
C LEU A 556 -23.69 8.27 -23.53
N LEU A 557 -24.33 8.00 -22.39
CA LEU A 557 -25.48 7.08 -22.27
C LEU A 557 -26.79 7.66 -22.83
N LEU A 558 -26.91 8.99 -22.93
CA LEU A 558 -28.19 9.66 -23.22
C LEU A 558 -28.23 10.38 -24.57
N ARG A 559 -27.11 10.53 -25.29
CA ARG A 559 -27.04 11.26 -26.56
C ARG A 559 -26.58 10.39 -27.74
N PRO A 560 -27.06 10.64 -28.97
CA PRO A 560 -26.60 9.95 -30.17
C PRO A 560 -25.09 10.16 -30.44
N ARG A 561 -24.45 9.16 -31.07
CA ARG A 561 -23.05 9.21 -31.51
C ARG A 561 -22.84 10.41 -32.45
N GLY A 562 -21.89 11.30 -32.13
CA GLY A 562 -21.59 12.53 -32.88
C GLY A 562 -22.17 13.81 -32.28
N GLU A 563 -23.10 13.72 -31.32
CA GLU A 563 -23.68 14.89 -30.63
C GLU A 563 -23.08 15.14 -29.24
N VAL A 564 -22.17 14.26 -28.80
CA VAL A 564 -21.42 14.45 -27.56
C VAL A 564 -20.25 15.40 -27.87
N PRO A 565 -20.19 16.61 -27.27
CA PRO A 565 -19.09 17.54 -27.53
C PRO A 565 -17.75 16.90 -27.13
N ALA A 566 -16.70 17.16 -27.93
CA ALA A 566 -15.34 16.72 -27.60
C ALA A 566 -14.98 17.10 -26.15
N PHE A 567 -14.42 16.15 -25.42
CA PHE A 567 -14.03 16.35 -24.02
C PHE A 567 -13.03 17.50 -23.95
N LYS A 568 -13.49 18.68 -23.51
CA LYS A 568 -12.58 19.78 -23.17
C LYS A 568 -12.17 19.56 -21.72
N PRO A 569 -10.94 19.12 -21.44
CA PRO A 569 -10.48 19.08 -20.06
C PRO A 569 -10.60 20.50 -19.53
N ARG A 570 -11.50 20.70 -18.56
CA ARG A 570 -11.39 21.89 -17.74
C ARG A 570 -10.05 21.73 -17.03
N PRO A 571 -9.17 22.75 -17.02
CA PRO A 571 -8.00 22.70 -16.16
C PRO A 571 -8.50 22.35 -14.74
N PRO A 572 -7.71 21.67 -13.91
CA PRO A 572 -8.04 21.50 -12.50
C PRO A 572 -7.89 22.84 -11.78
N LEU A 573 -8.58 23.88 -12.25
CA LEU A 573 -8.93 25.05 -11.48
C LEU A 573 -10.16 24.65 -10.68
N GLY A 574 -9.88 23.99 -9.55
CA GLY A 574 -10.84 23.74 -8.49
C GLY A 574 -11.95 22.75 -8.86
N ALA A 575 -12.09 21.70 -8.04
CA ALA A 575 -13.42 21.17 -7.81
C ALA A 575 -14.34 22.37 -7.49
N ASN A 576 -15.36 22.61 -8.31
CA ASN A 576 -16.42 23.54 -7.96
C ASN A 576 -17.24 22.84 -6.88
N TYR A 577 -17.18 23.38 -5.67
CA TYR A 577 -17.90 22.90 -4.49
C TYR A 577 -19.39 22.72 -4.78
N CYS A 578 -19.98 21.63 -4.30
CA CYS A 578 -21.42 21.40 -4.31
C CYS A 578 -21.96 21.64 -2.89
N LEU A 579 -22.83 22.64 -2.73
CA LEU A 579 -23.61 22.86 -1.52
C LEU A 579 -24.94 22.12 -1.67
N VAL A 580 -25.31 21.32 -0.67
CA VAL A 580 -26.64 20.73 -0.56
C VAL A 580 -27.15 20.99 0.85
N GLY A 581 -28.07 21.94 0.98
CA GLY A 581 -28.83 22.15 2.22
C GLY A 581 -30.25 21.55 2.14
N PRO A 582 -30.99 21.48 3.26
CA PRO A 582 -32.26 20.76 3.32
C PRO A 582 -33.35 21.38 2.46
N GLY A 583 -34.11 20.53 1.74
CA GLY A 583 -35.35 20.90 1.06
C GLY A 583 -35.25 21.22 -0.44
N ARG A 584 -34.08 21.07 -1.08
CA ARG A 584 -33.96 21.25 -2.55
C ARG A 584 -33.56 19.98 -3.27
N ARG A 585 -34.30 19.67 -4.35
CA ARG A 585 -34.14 18.46 -5.19
C ARG A 585 -33.07 18.59 -6.30
N GLY A 586 -32.12 19.53 -6.19
CA GLY A 586 -31.05 19.71 -7.19
C GLY A 586 -29.96 20.73 -6.77
N PRO A 587 -28.76 20.67 -7.37
CA PRO A 587 -27.61 21.48 -6.97
C PRO A 587 -27.83 22.98 -7.24
N VAL A 588 -27.38 23.83 -6.32
CA VAL A 588 -27.41 25.30 -6.47
C VAL A 588 -25.98 25.84 -6.45
N TYR A 589 -25.63 26.64 -7.45
CA TYR A 589 -24.35 27.35 -7.51
C TYR A 589 -24.48 28.70 -6.78
N ALA A 590 -23.72 28.92 -5.70
CA ALA A 590 -23.64 30.21 -5.03
C ALA A 590 -22.40 31.00 -5.51
N PRO A 591 -22.52 32.31 -5.78
CA PRO A 591 -21.37 33.13 -6.20
C PRO A 591 -20.39 33.35 -5.03
N ILE A 592 -19.09 33.26 -5.33
CA ILE A 592 -18.01 33.56 -4.38
C ILE A 592 -18.08 35.04 -4.00
N THR A 593 -18.42 35.35 -2.75
CA THR A 593 -18.38 36.73 -2.24
C THR A 593 -16.97 37.09 -1.76
N PRO A 594 -16.58 38.38 -1.74
CA PRO A 594 -15.27 38.81 -1.24
C PRO A 594 -14.97 38.37 0.20
N LYS A 595 -16.01 38.28 1.04
CA LYS A 595 -15.91 37.82 2.42
C LYS A 595 -15.60 36.32 2.52
N LEU A 596 -16.23 35.50 1.68
CA LEU A 596 -15.98 34.06 1.58
C LEU A 596 -14.57 33.76 1.03
N ASN A 597 -14.14 34.53 0.02
CA ASN A 597 -12.80 34.41 -0.55
C ASN A 597 -11.71 34.79 0.48
N GLY A 598 -11.94 35.85 1.27
CA GLY A 598 -11.02 36.27 2.33
C GLY A 598 -10.85 35.22 3.44
N LEU A 599 -11.91 34.50 3.80
CA LEU A 599 -11.86 33.41 4.77
C LEU A 599 -11.06 32.21 4.21
N MET A 600 -11.31 31.82 2.96
CA MET A 600 -10.58 30.72 2.32
C MET A 600 -9.08 31.02 2.13
N ILE A 601 -8.70 32.26 1.84
CA ILE A 601 -7.28 32.64 1.67
C ILE A 601 -6.54 32.55 3.01
N LYS A 602 -7.17 32.94 4.12
CA LYS A 602 -6.56 32.86 5.47
C LYS A 602 -6.37 31.42 5.97
N LEU A 603 -7.26 30.51 5.57
CA LEU A 603 -7.18 29.08 5.89
C LEU A 603 -6.21 28.29 4.98
N LYS A 604 -5.68 28.90 3.90
CA LYS A 604 -4.72 28.28 2.97
C LYS A 604 -3.25 28.38 3.42
N ALA A 605 -2.93 29.25 4.38
CA ALA A 605 -1.56 29.36 4.94
C ALA A 605 -1.34 28.31 6.04
N PRO A 606 -0.11 27.81 6.26
CA PRO A 606 0.17 26.65 7.12
C PRO A 606 0.12 27.03 8.61
N ARG A 607 -1.08 27.21 9.16
CA ARG A 607 -1.29 27.44 10.59
C ARG A 607 -2.37 26.48 11.09
N ARG A 608 -2.11 25.81 12.23
CA ARG A 608 -3.12 24.99 12.94
C ARG A 608 -4.31 25.88 13.32
N LEU A 609 -5.54 25.35 13.31
CA LEU A 609 -6.76 26.09 13.62
C LEU A 609 -6.71 26.75 15.00
N ASP A 610 -6.13 26.03 15.95
CA ASP A 610 -5.81 26.42 17.33
C ASP A 610 -4.84 27.63 17.38
N HIS A 611 -3.92 27.75 16.43
CA HIS A 611 -3.03 28.90 16.29
C HIS A 611 -3.76 30.15 15.73
N LEU A 612 -4.70 29.96 14.79
CA LEU A 612 -5.53 31.06 14.25
C LEU A 612 -6.52 31.60 15.30
N LEU A 613 -7.05 30.72 16.14
CA LEU A 613 -7.89 31.07 17.29
C LEU A 613 -7.09 31.83 18.36
N ALA A 614 -5.84 31.41 18.64
CA ALA A 614 -4.97 32.06 19.61
C ALA A 614 -4.56 33.49 19.19
N MET A 615 -4.40 33.76 17.89
CA MET A 615 -4.09 35.10 17.39
C MET A 615 -5.32 36.04 17.25
N ARG A 616 -6.53 35.56 17.60
CA ARG A 616 -7.80 36.30 17.50
C ARG A 616 -8.15 36.84 16.10
N GLU A 617 -7.61 36.24 15.04
CA GLU A 617 -7.86 36.66 13.65
C GLU A 617 -9.13 36.04 13.05
N VAL A 618 -9.65 34.97 13.67
CA VAL A 618 -10.93 34.31 13.38
C VAL A 618 -11.64 34.04 14.71
N GLY A 619 -12.87 34.53 14.89
CA GLY A 619 -13.61 34.38 16.14
C GLY A 619 -14.44 33.09 16.19
N PRO A 620 -14.80 32.58 17.38
CA PRO A 620 -15.72 31.45 17.53
C PRO A 620 -17.06 31.66 16.81
N GLU A 621 -17.54 32.91 16.73
CA GLU A 621 -18.77 33.27 16.01
C GLU A 621 -18.63 33.17 14.47
N ASP A 622 -17.43 33.33 13.91
CA ASP A 622 -17.18 33.15 12.49
C ASP A 622 -17.20 31.66 12.11
N ILE A 623 -16.70 30.81 13.00
CA ILE A 623 -16.73 29.34 12.85
C ILE A 623 -18.15 28.82 13.06
N ALA A 624 -18.85 29.30 14.09
CA ALA A 624 -20.25 28.95 14.34
C ALA A 624 -21.17 29.37 13.19
N ARG A 625 -20.92 30.54 12.56
CA ARG A 625 -21.65 30.97 11.36
C ARG A 625 -21.32 30.14 10.13
N ALA A 626 -20.06 29.73 9.94
CA ALA A 626 -19.69 28.81 8.85
C ALA A 626 -20.35 27.43 9.01
N ILE A 627 -20.45 26.91 10.24
CA ILE A 627 -21.16 25.67 10.56
C ILE A 627 -22.67 25.84 10.37
N ALA A 628 -23.26 26.95 10.81
CA ALA A 628 -24.68 27.25 10.65
C ALA A 628 -25.10 27.51 9.19
N ASP A 629 -24.19 28.02 8.37
CA ASP A 629 -24.34 28.15 6.92
C ASP A 629 -23.99 26.84 6.17
N GLU A 630 -23.81 25.72 6.90
CA GLU A 630 -23.50 24.37 6.42
C GLU A 630 -22.24 24.29 5.52
N VAL A 631 -21.25 25.14 5.81
CA VAL A 631 -19.98 25.18 5.08
C VAL A 631 -19.09 24.02 5.53
N VAL A 632 -19.02 22.97 4.71
CA VAL A 632 -18.01 21.91 4.86
C VAL A 632 -16.66 22.42 4.34
N LEU A 633 -15.71 22.64 5.24
CA LEU A 633 -14.33 23.00 4.91
C LEU A 633 -13.53 21.73 4.56
N CYS A 634 -13.50 21.37 3.27
CA CYS A 634 -12.55 20.38 2.77
C CYS A 634 -11.24 21.08 2.39
N HIS A 635 -10.17 20.75 3.10
CA HIS A 635 -8.81 21.20 2.77
C HIS A 635 -8.39 20.63 1.40
N HIS A 636 -7.83 21.48 0.55
CA HIS A 636 -7.14 21.05 -0.67
C HIS A 636 -5.67 21.45 -0.57
N LYS A 637 -4.80 20.45 -0.39
CA LYS A 637 -3.34 20.55 -0.57
C LYS A 637 -2.83 19.40 -1.47
N PRO A 638 -1.61 19.50 -2.03
CA PRO A 638 -1.15 18.63 -3.12
C PRO A 638 -0.92 17.17 -2.69
N LEU A 639 -0.94 16.25 -3.67
CA LEU A 639 -0.93 14.79 -3.54
C LEU A 639 0.09 14.14 -2.57
N HIS A 640 1.21 14.77 -2.25
CA HIS A 640 2.34 14.09 -1.58
C HIS A 640 2.22 13.98 -0.06
N GLU A 641 1.43 14.84 0.61
CA GLU A 641 1.13 14.68 2.04
C GLU A 641 -0.02 13.67 2.27
N HIS A 642 -0.64 13.16 1.19
CA HIS A 642 -1.90 12.42 1.27
C HIS A 642 -1.71 10.90 1.47
N ALA A 643 -0.61 10.29 1.02
CA ALA A 643 -0.40 8.85 1.26
C ALA A 643 -0.02 8.58 2.72
N GLU A 644 0.89 9.40 3.26
CA GLU A 644 1.31 9.40 4.65
C GLU A 644 0.14 9.74 5.58
N MET A 645 -0.62 10.80 5.29
CA MET A 645 -1.79 11.11 6.10
C MET A 645 -2.97 10.18 5.82
N SER A 646 -3.11 9.54 4.66
CA SER A 646 -4.19 8.54 4.46
C SER A 646 -3.84 7.21 5.09
N PHE A 647 -2.57 6.81 5.15
CA PHE A 647 -2.11 5.63 5.88
C PHE A 647 -2.13 5.91 7.37
N ASN A 648 -1.57 7.04 7.84
CA ASN A 648 -1.67 7.46 9.24
C ASN A 648 -3.11 7.77 9.65
N LEU A 649 -3.99 8.25 8.75
CA LEU A 649 -5.42 8.40 9.03
C LEU A 649 -6.14 7.05 8.90
N LEU A 650 -5.73 6.11 8.05
CA LEU A 650 -6.32 4.75 8.02
C LEU A 650 -5.91 3.99 9.28
N GLU A 651 -4.67 4.11 9.69
CA GLU A 651 -4.06 3.53 10.88
C GLU A 651 -4.63 4.22 12.12
N GLN A 652 -4.70 5.55 12.18
CA GLN A 652 -5.43 6.27 13.23
C GLN A 652 -6.93 6.01 13.17
N LEU A 653 -7.53 5.74 12.00
CA LEU A 653 -8.94 5.32 11.88
C LEU A 653 -9.12 3.85 12.19
N MET A 654 -8.10 2.99 12.13
CA MET A 654 -8.15 1.57 12.47
C MET A 654 -7.81 1.37 13.95
N GLU A 655 -6.89 2.16 14.50
CA GLU A 655 -6.68 2.40 15.92
C GLU A 655 -7.93 3.04 16.51
N HIS A 656 -8.43 4.14 15.93
CA HIS A 656 -9.69 4.74 16.34
C HIS A 656 -10.89 3.87 16.00
N ALA A 657 -10.86 2.96 15.02
CA ALA A 657 -11.96 2.02 14.78
C ALA A 657 -11.91 0.84 15.72
N GLY A 658 -10.74 0.38 16.17
CA GLY A 658 -10.62 -0.57 17.27
C GLY A 658 -11.09 0.06 18.58
N ASP A 659 -10.64 1.28 18.87
CA ASP A 659 -11.11 2.09 20.00
C ASP A 659 -12.60 2.47 19.87
N LEU A 660 -13.10 2.82 18.68
CA LEU A 660 -14.51 3.13 18.43
C LEU A 660 -15.33 1.86 18.46
N GLU A 661 -14.88 0.73 17.93
CA GLU A 661 -15.59 -0.54 18.01
C GLU A 661 -15.72 -0.96 19.48
N GLN A 662 -14.67 -0.82 20.30
CA GLN A 662 -14.76 -0.98 21.76
C GLN A 662 -15.64 0.06 22.46
N ARG A 663 -15.63 1.34 22.04
CA ARG A 663 -16.50 2.39 22.60
C ARG A 663 -17.96 2.31 22.12
N LEU A 664 -18.20 1.63 20.99
CA LEU A 664 -19.51 1.43 20.36
C LEU A 664 -20.10 0.05 20.69
N GLU A 665 -19.30 -0.86 21.25
CA GLU A 665 -19.84 -2.00 21.95
C GLU A 665 -20.76 -1.48 23.07
N PRO A 666 -22.00 -1.98 23.16
CA PRO A 666 -22.88 -1.57 24.23
C PRO A 666 -22.15 -1.84 25.54
N PRO A 667 -22.15 -0.87 26.48
CA PRO A 667 -21.36 -0.97 27.70
C PRO A 667 -21.65 -2.32 28.36
N GLY A 668 -20.58 -3.06 28.60
CA GLY A 668 -20.64 -4.32 29.32
C GLY A 668 -21.10 -4.08 30.75
N PRO A 669 -21.49 -5.13 31.50
CA PRO A 669 -21.86 -4.97 32.89
C PRO A 669 -20.73 -4.37 33.75
N TRP A 670 -19.48 -4.48 33.30
CA TRP A 670 -18.30 -3.94 33.98
C TRP A 670 -18.06 -2.44 33.71
N ASP A 671 -18.80 -1.83 32.79
CA ASP A 671 -18.80 -0.38 32.54
C ASP A 671 -19.79 0.37 33.44
N ASP A 672 -20.64 -0.37 34.16
CA ASP A 672 -21.57 0.16 35.12
C ASP A 672 -20.84 0.56 36.42
N GLU A 673 -21.11 1.78 36.89
CA GLU A 673 -20.45 2.36 38.06
C GLU A 673 -20.80 1.61 39.36
N GLU A 674 -22.06 1.18 39.52
CA GLU A 674 -22.49 0.42 40.69
C GLU A 674 -21.78 -0.94 40.73
N GLN A 675 -21.69 -1.62 39.59
CA GLN A 675 -20.95 -2.88 39.47
C GLN A 675 -19.46 -2.70 39.75
N ALA A 676 -18.80 -1.69 39.18
CA ALA A 676 -17.37 -1.45 39.38
C ALA A 676 -17.04 -1.17 40.85
N VAL A 677 -17.83 -0.30 41.52
CA VAL A 677 -17.67 0.02 42.94
C VAL A 677 -17.93 -1.20 43.83
N ALA A 678 -19.00 -1.97 43.55
CA ALA A 678 -19.30 -3.19 44.29
C ALA A 678 -18.18 -4.23 44.13
N TYR A 679 -17.63 -4.38 42.92
CA TYR A 679 -16.53 -5.29 42.64
C TYR A 679 -15.23 -4.85 43.30
N ALA A 680 -14.89 -3.55 43.29
CA ALA A 680 -13.75 -3.00 44.00
C ALA A 680 -13.85 -3.24 45.52
N ALA A 681 -15.03 -3.01 46.10
CA ALA A 681 -15.30 -3.28 47.51
C ALA A 681 -15.18 -4.78 47.84
N PHE A 682 -15.69 -5.65 46.98
CA PHE A 682 -15.50 -7.10 47.11
C PHE A 682 -14.02 -7.46 47.10
N CYS A 683 -13.26 -7.03 46.08
CA CYS A 683 -11.83 -7.30 45.94
C CYS A 683 -10.97 -6.71 47.08
N ALA A 684 -11.46 -5.70 47.80
CA ALA A 684 -10.79 -5.16 48.97
C ALA A 684 -11.04 -6.00 50.24
N ASN A 685 -12.18 -6.67 50.34
CA ASN A 685 -12.60 -7.44 51.52
C ASN A 685 -12.38 -8.96 51.37
N SER A 686 -12.29 -9.45 50.14
CA SER A 686 -12.07 -10.85 49.77
C SER A 686 -10.59 -11.09 49.45
N THR A 687 -10.04 -12.22 49.90
CA THR A 687 -8.69 -12.64 49.47
C THR A 687 -8.72 -13.58 48.28
N LEU A 688 -9.90 -13.97 47.78
CA LEU A 688 -10.06 -14.92 46.68
C LEU A 688 -9.17 -14.58 45.48
N TYR A 689 -9.36 -13.40 44.88
CA TYR A 689 -8.63 -13.03 43.68
C TYR A 689 -7.15 -12.81 43.96
N HIS A 690 -6.80 -12.28 45.14
CA HIS A 690 -5.39 -12.13 45.54
C HIS A 690 -4.69 -13.49 45.62
N ASP A 691 -5.28 -14.46 46.31
CA ASP A 691 -4.71 -15.79 46.50
C ASP A 691 -4.55 -16.53 45.16
N VAL A 692 -5.54 -16.40 44.27
CA VAL A 692 -5.46 -16.95 42.90
C VAL A 692 -4.40 -16.22 42.08
N SER A 693 -4.29 -14.89 42.16
CA SER A 693 -3.24 -14.11 41.49
C SER A 693 -1.83 -14.52 41.94
N VAL A 694 -1.63 -14.77 43.24
CA VAL A 694 -0.35 -15.25 43.79
C VAL A 694 0.02 -16.60 43.20
N ALA A 695 -0.93 -17.55 43.21
CA ALA A 695 -0.71 -18.88 42.65
C ALA A 695 -0.48 -18.84 41.12
N LEU A 696 -1.22 -17.99 40.40
CA LEU A 696 -1.06 -17.82 38.95
C LEU A 696 0.31 -17.21 38.59
N ALA A 697 0.72 -16.15 39.29
CA ALA A 697 2.03 -15.52 39.06
C ALA A 697 3.20 -16.47 39.37
N GLU A 698 3.02 -17.39 40.32
CA GLU A 698 3.97 -18.46 40.60
C GLU A 698 4.00 -19.51 39.49
N ALA A 699 2.85 -19.98 39.02
CA ALA A 699 2.75 -20.95 37.92
C ALA A 699 3.34 -20.41 36.60
N VAL A 700 3.08 -19.14 36.29
CA VAL A 700 3.62 -18.44 35.13
C VAL A 700 5.12 -18.14 35.30
N GLY A 701 5.61 -18.05 36.54
CA GLY A 701 7.02 -17.81 36.85
C GLY A 701 7.48 -16.45 36.36
N VAL A 702 6.97 -15.38 36.97
CA VAL A 702 7.30 -13.97 36.67
C VAL A 702 8.73 -13.64 37.15
N PRO A 703 9.70 -13.42 36.24
CA PRO A 703 11.05 -12.97 36.60
C PRO A 703 11.08 -11.50 37.04
N ASP A 704 12.05 -11.13 37.88
CA ASP A 704 12.18 -9.78 38.43
C ASP A 704 12.39 -8.70 37.35
N ASP A 705 13.12 -8.99 36.29
CA ASP A 705 13.42 -8.04 35.21
C ASP A 705 12.45 -8.13 34.02
N ALA A 706 11.38 -8.92 34.14
CA ALA A 706 10.58 -9.24 32.99
C ALA A 706 9.65 -8.13 32.52
N ARG A 707 9.35 -8.17 31.23
CA ARG A 707 8.25 -7.41 30.62
C ARG A 707 6.98 -8.26 30.61
N VAL A 708 6.06 -7.90 31.49
CA VAL A 708 4.83 -8.64 31.77
C VAL A 708 3.63 -7.91 31.18
N ALA A 709 2.74 -8.67 30.55
CA ALA A 709 1.43 -8.21 30.16
C ALA A 709 0.32 -8.78 31.06
N GLU A 710 -0.76 -8.04 31.24
CA GLU A 710 -1.95 -8.50 31.94
C GLU A 710 -3.21 -8.20 31.13
N LEU A 711 -4.04 -9.21 30.90
CA LEU A 711 -5.32 -9.12 30.17
C LEU A 711 -6.50 -9.17 31.13
N GLY A 712 -7.32 -8.12 31.12
CA GLY A 712 -8.46 -7.94 32.01
C GLY A 712 -8.01 -7.71 33.46
N PHE A 713 -7.36 -6.58 33.73
CA PHE A 713 -6.77 -6.29 35.04
C PHE A 713 -7.80 -5.90 36.12
N GLY A 714 -9.03 -5.57 35.73
CA GLY A 714 -10.11 -5.18 36.64
C GLY A 714 -9.71 -4.06 37.61
N THR A 715 -9.79 -4.34 38.91
CA THR A 715 -9.43 -3.37 39.97
C THR A 715 -7.96 -3.47 40.42
N GLY A 716 -7.11 -4.16 39.64
CA GLY A 716 -5.66 -4.21 39.82
C GLY A 716 -5.13 -5.20 40.86
N VAL A 717 -5.94 -6.17 41.31
CA VAL A 717 -5.50 -7.16 42.31
C VAL A 717 -4.31 -7.99 41.80
N THR A 718 -4.37 -8.49 40.56
CA THR A 718 -3.27 -9.24 39.97
C THR A 718 -2.09 -8.32 39.62
N SER A 719 -2.35 -7.11 39.14
CA SER A 719 -1.31 -6.11 38.88
C SER A 719 -0.45 -5.84 40.11
N GLN A 720 -1.05 -5.70 41.30
CA GLN A 720 -0.32 -5.53 42.56
C GLN A 720 0.57 -6.74 42.90
N VAL A 721 0.06 -7.95 42.70
CA VAL A 721 0.84 -9.19 42.90
C VAL A 721 2.03 -9.24 41.92
N VAL A 722 1.82 -8.94 40.64
CA VAL A 722 2.88 -8.92 39.63
C VAL A 722 3.93 -7.86 39.99
N LEU A 723 3.51 -6.63 40.30
CA LEU A 723 4.42 -5.53 40.68
C LEU A 723 5.23 -5.83 41.94
N SER A 724 4.67 -6.60 42.89
CA SER A 724 5.40 -7.03 44.09
C SER A 724 6.53 -8.04 43.80
N ARG A 725 6.47 -8.72 42.64
CA ARG A 725 7.48 -9.69 42.19
C ARG A 725 8.49 -9.08 41.23
N LEU A 726 8.08 -8.08 40.45
CA LEU A 726 9.00 -7.36 39.57
C LEU A 726 10.06 -6.61 40.40
N GLY A 727 11.29 -6.62 39.92
CA GLY A 727 12.38 -5.73 40.34
C GLY A 727 12.24 -4.34 39.70
N GLN A 728 13.30 -3.52 39.83
CA GLN A 728 13.30 -2.13 39.33
C GLN A 728 13.28 -2.04 37.80
N LEU A 729 13.81 -3.06 37.11
CA LEU A 729 13.87 -3.12 35.65
C LEU A 729 12.61 -3.76 35.04
N GLY A 730 11.85 -4.51 35.82
CA GLY A 730 10.60 -5.13 35.37
C GLY A 730 9.57 -4.08 34.95
N ARG A 731 8.69 -4.47 34.03
CA ARG A 731 7.62 -3.62 33.50
C ARG A 731 6.31 -4.39 33.43
N LEU A 732 5.21 -3.73 33.76
CA LEU A 732 3.86 -4.25 33.60
C LEU A 732 3.08 -3.39 32.61
N VAL A 733 2.52 -4.00 31.57
CA VAL A 733 1.53 -3.37 30.68
C VAL A 733 0.22 -4.15 30.80
N ALA A 734 -0.82 -3.50 31.30
CA ALA A 734 -2.08 -4.15 31.58
C ALA A 734 -3.20 -3.50 30.76
N ALA A 735 -4.06 -4.32 30.14
CA ALA A 735 -5.20 -3.87 29.36
C ALA A 735 -6.52 -4.39 29.96
N ASP A 736 -7.53 -3.53 30.07
CA ASP A 736 -8.90 -3.91 30.42
C ASP A 736 -9.89 -3.21 29.48
N PRO A 737 -10.89 -3.92 28.92
CA PRO A 737 -11.84 -3.32 27.99
C PRO A 737 -12.83 -2.37 28.68
N ALA A 738 -12.98 -2.42 30.01
CA ALA A 738 -13.97 -1.62 30.73
C ALA A 738 -13.38 -0.27 31.22
N PRO A 739 -13.86 0.88 30.74
CA PRO A 739 -13.35 2.19 31.17
C PRO A 739 -13.41 2.41 32.68
N ARG A 740 -14.43 1.87 33.37
CA ARG A 740 -14.55 2.00 34.82
C ARG A 740 -13.47 1.23 35.58
N MET A 741 -13.03 0.09 35.08
CA MET A 741 -11.91 -0.65 35.68
C MET A 741 -10.60 0.11 35.53
N VAL A 742 -10.40 0.78 34.40
CA VAL A 742 -9.27 1.69 34.17
C VAL A 742 -9.29 2.84 35.20
N GLU A 743 -10.45 3.46 35.44
CA GLU A 743 -10.60 4.52 36.45
C GLU A 743 -10.25 4.03 37.87
N GLU A 744 -10.77 2.86 38.26
CA GLU A 744 -10.52 2.26 39.58
C GLU A 744 -9.05 1.93 39.81
N ILE A 745 -8.35 1.38 38.80
CA ILE A 745 -6.93 1.00 38.98
C ILE A 745 -6.02 2.22 39.14
N TYR A 746 -6.28 3.33 38.43
CA TYR A 746 -5.50 4.56 38.56
C TYR A 746 -5.66 5.20 39.95
N GLY A 747 -6.78 4.95 40.64
CA GLY A 747 -6.97 5.34 42.04
C GLY A 747 -6.20 4.47 43.05
N ARG A 748 -5.77 3.26 42.64
CA ARG A 748 -5.25 2.23 43.55
C ARG A 748 -3.76 1.91 43.34
N VAL A 749 -3.26 1.99 42.12
CA VAL A 749 -1.89 1.62 41.78
C VAL A 749 -1.13 2.84 41.24
N SER A 750 -0.14 3.28 42.00
CA SER A 750 0.81 4.33 41.61
C SER A 750 2.22 3.73 41.65
N ASP A 751 2.60 3.08 40.56
CA ASP A 751 3.92 2.46 40.38
C ASP A 751 4.42 2.78 38.96
N ASP A 752 5.58 3.44 38.86
CA ASP A 752 6.15 3.90 37.59
C ASP A 752 6.51 2.75 36.63
N ARG A 753 6.53 1.51 37.12
CA ARG A 753 6.76 0.31 36.29
C ARG A 753 5.49 -0.16 35.57
N ALA A 754 4.32 0.36 35.94
CA ALA A 754 3.04 -0.07 35.41
C ALA A 754 2.46 0.92 34.38
N ARG A 755 1.87 0.38 33.31
CA ARG A 755 1.09 1.12 32.32
C ARG A 755 -0.27 0.45 32.15
N PHE A 756 -1.35 1.17 32.42
CA PHE A 756 -2.72 0.70 32.28
C PHE A 756 -3.37 1.30 31.04
N VAL A 757 -3.90 0.46 30.16
CA VAL A 757 -4.54 0.89 28.91
C VAL A 757 -5.98 0.38 28.83
N LEU A 758 -6.85 1.19 28.24
CA LEU A 758 -8.17 0.75 27.82
C LEU A 758 -8.00 -0.16 26.60
N GLY A 759 -8.45 -1.41 26.67
CA GLY A 759 -8.28 -2.36 25.58
C GLY A 759 -8.36 -3.84 25.98
N ALA A 760 -8.36 -4.74 24.99
CA ALA A 760 -8.25 -6.19 25.19
C ALA A 760 -6.90 -6.72 24.66
N ALA A 761 -6.78 -8.01 24.30
CA ALA A 761 -5.51 -8.58 23.84
C ALA A 761 -4.91 -7.84 22.63
N ARG A 762 -5.74 -7.25 21.75
CA ARG A 762 -5.27 -6.49 20.58
C ARG A 762 -4.46 -5.24 20.95
N ALA A 763 -4.87 -4.52 21.99
CA ALA A 763 -4.13 -3.35 22.48
C ALA A 763 -2.75 -3.77 23.00
N LEU A 764 -2.67 -4.90 23.72
CA LEU A 764 -1.40 -5.47 24.15
C LEU A 764 -0.54 -5.91 22.97
N ALA A 765 -1.12 -6.56 21.96
CA ALA A 765 -0.39 -6.98 20.76
C ALA A 765 0.20 -5.80 19.97
N GLN A 766 -0.53 -4.68 19.86
CA GLN A 766 0.01 -3.46 19.26
C GLN A 766 1.20 -2.92 20.07
N ILE A 767 1.07 -2.81 21.38
CA ILE A 767 2.17 -2.37 22.26
C ILE A 767 3.37 -3.34 22.16
N ALA A 768 3.12 -4.64 22.02
CA ALA A 768 4.15 -5.64 21.80
C ALA A 768 4.91 -5.43 20.48
N GLN A 769 4.24 -5.03 19.39
CA GLN A 769 4.89 -4.79 18.11
C GLN A 769 5.93 -3.65 18.19
N PHE A 770 5.60 -2.57 18.90
CA PHE A 770 6.50 -1.41 19.00
C PHE A 770 7.60 -1.56 20.04
N GLU A 771 7.32 -2.26 21.15
CA GLU A 771 8.22 -2.35 22.29
C GLU A 771 8.89 -3.75 22.43
N GLY A 772 8.72 -4.61 21.42
CA GLY A 772 9.48 -5.86 21.27
C GLY A 772 8.96 -7.06 22.07
N GLY A 773 7.64 -7.27 22.15
CA GLY A 773 7.01 -8.47 22.74
C GLY A 773 7.03 -8.56 24.28
N PHE A 774 6.22 -9.47 24.83
CA PHE A 774 6.16 -9.78 26.27
C PHE A 774 6.79 -11.13 26.61
N GLU A 775 7.40 -11.23 27.79
CA GLU A 775 8.00 -12.49 28.27
C GLU A 775 7.02 -13.32 29.08
N ARG A 776 6.08 -12.65 29.75
CA ARG A 776 4.97 -13.27 30.47
C ARG A 776 3.69 -12.52 30.14
N MET A 777 2.58 -13.23 29.99
CA MET A 777 1.25 -12.64 29.96
C MET A 777 0.33 -13.37 30.91
N LEU A 778 -0.44 -12.63 31.71
CA LEU A 778 -1.37 -13.18 32.70
C LEU A 778 -2.80 -12.75 32.38
N SER A 779 -3.77 -13.63 32.61
CA SER A 779 -5.21 -13.30 32.59
C SER A 779 -5.87 -13.96 33.80
N ASN A 780 -6.02 -13.21 34.88
CA ASN A 780 -6.70 -13.73 36.07
C ASN A 780 -8.18 -13.42 35.97
N ALA A 781 -9.01 -14.44 36.10
CA ALA A 781 -10.44 -14.29 36.24
C ALA A 781 -11.18 -13.55 35.10
N SER A 782 -10.64 -13.52 33.87
CA SER A 782 -11.17 -12.67 32.79
C SER A 782 -11.32 -13.35 31.42
N LEU A 783 -10.48 -14.34 31.07
CA LEU A 783 -10.45 -14.90 29.72
C LEU A 783 -11.79 -15.49 29.23
N TRP A 784 -12.59 -16.10 30.11
CA TRP A 784 -13.89 -16.68 29.74
C TRP A 784 -14.96 -15.63 29.42
N LEU A 785 -14.68 -14.36 29.66
CA LEU A 785 -15.54 -13.24 29.29
C LEU A 785 -15.28 -12.78 27.84
N ALA A 786 -14.23 -13.28 27.19
CA ALA A 786 -13.97 -12.99 25.79
C ALA A 786 -15.09 -13.54 24.89
N LYS A 787 -15.52 -12.75 23.91
CA LYS A 787 -16.56 -13.15 22.94
C LYS A 787 -16.12 -14.32 22.05
N ASN A 788 -14.82 -14.37 21.76
CA ASN A 788 -14.19 -15.43 20.99
C ASN A 788 -12.81 -15.71 21.58
N ILE A 789 -12.73 -16.73 22.42
CA ILE A 789 -11.51 -17.12 23.13
C ILE A 789 -10.45 -17.55 22.12
N SER A 790 -10.83 -18.26 21.06
CA SER A 790 -9.87 -18.76 20.06
C SER A 790 -9.15 -17.62 19.34
N ASP A 791 -9.86 -16.53 19.02
CA ASP A 791 -9.24 -15.37 18.39
C ASP A 791 -8.42 -14.53 19.39
N GLU A 792 -8.91 -14.37 20.63
CA GLU A 792 -8.14 -13.74 21.71
C GLU A 792 -6.80 -14.46 21.91
N LEU A 793 -6.80 -15.80 21.96
CA LEU A 793 -5.59 -16.63 22.14
C LEU A 793 -4.57 -16.44 21.01
N LYS A 794 -5.01 -16.31 19.75
CA LYS A 794 -4.09 -16.03 18.62
C LYS A 794 -3.41 -14.67 18.78
N VAL A 795 -4.15 -13.67 19.23
CA VAL A 795 -3.62 -12.32 19.48
C VAL A 795 -2.63 -12.33 20.65
N VAL A 796 -2.98 -12.99 21.75
CA VAL A 796 -2.09 -13.22 22.91
C VAL A 796 -0.80 -13.90 22.46
N ARG A 797 -0.90 -14.96 21.63
CA ARG A 797 0.28 -15.67 21.09
C ARG A 797 1.18 -14.75 20.28
N GLY A 798 0.61 -13.89 19.43
CA GLY A 798 1.38 -12.94 18.63
C GLY A 798 2.04 -11.82 19.43
N ALA A 799 1.54 -11.51 20.63
CA ALA A 799 2.09 -10.49 21.51
C ALA A 799 3.27 -10.98 22.37
N LEU A 800 3.41 -12.30 22.53
CA LEU A 800 4.50 -12.92 23.30
C LEU A 800 5.77 -13.05 22.46
N ARG A 801 6.92 -12.93 23.12
CA ARG A 801 8.22 -13.30 22.54
C ARG A 801 8.30 -14.83 22.34
N PRO A 802 9.16 -15.33 21.45
CA PRO A 802 9.55 -16.73 21.45
C PRO A 802 10.06 -17.16 22.83
N GLY A 803 9.56 -18.30 23.34
CA GLY A 803 9.77 -18.77 24.70
C GLY A 803 8.97 -18.03 25.79
N GLY A 804 8.16 -17.04 25.43
CA GLY A 804 7.29 -16.32 26.35
C GLY A 804 6.17 -17.22 26.87
N ARG A 805 5.69 -16.97 28.10
CA ARG A 805 4.68 -17.81 28.75
C ARG A 805 3.37 -17.06 28.97
N PHE A 806 2.27 -17.61 28.48
CA PHE A 806 0.92 -17.18 28.84
C PHE A 806 0.42 -18.01 30.01
N GLY A 807 -0.28 -17.40 30.97
CA GLY A 807 -1.10 -18.15 31.90
C GLY A 807 -2.37 -17.43 32.30
N PHE A 808 -3.40 -18.22 32.57
CA PHE A 808 -4.69 -17.70 32.99
C PHE A 808 -5.31 -18.58 34.07
N SER A 809 -6.18 -17.98 34.88
CA SER A 809 -7.01 -18.69 35.84
C SER A 809 -8.44 -18.76 35.33
N ILE A 810 -9.12 -19.86 35.62
CA ILE A 810 -10.53 -20.06 35.27
C ILE A 810 -11.21 -20.95 36.33
N PRO A 811 -12.45 -20.68 36.75
CA PRO A 811 -13.16 -21.58 37.67
C PRO A 811 -13.34 -22.96 37.02
N ALA A 812 -13.12 -24.02 37.78
CA ALA A 812 -13.00 -25.38 37.25
C ALA A 812 -14.26 -25.87 36.52
N GLU A 813 -15.44 -25.42 36.95
CA GLU A 813 -16.73 -25.73 36.34
C GLU A 813 -16.85 -25.26 34.88
N TYR A 814 -16.16 -24.17 34.49
CA TYR A 814 -16.16 -23.69 33.10
C TYR A 814 -15.43 -24.63 32.15
N LEU A 815 -14.55 -25.49 32.67
CA LEU A 815 -13.83 -26.51 31.90
C LEU A 815 -14.33 -27.92 32.24
N GLY A 816 -15.56 -28.05 32.75
CA GLY A 816 -16.22 -29.33 32.96
C GLY A 816 -15.84 -30.04 34.25
N GLU A 817 -15.31 -29.33 35.25
CA GLU A 817 -14.90 -29.90 36.54
C GLU A 817 -15.69 -29.32 37.74
N PRO A 818 -17.00 -29.60 37.87
CA PRO A 818 -17.87 -28.98 38.87
C PRO A 818 -17.81 -29.63 40.26
N ASP A 819 -16.88 -30.55 40.54
CA ASP A 819 -16.89 -31.40 41.75
C ASP A 819 -17.03 -30.61 43.06
N HIS A 820 -16.40 -29.43 43.14
CA HIS A 820 -16.46 -28.58 44.34
C HIS A 820 -17.87 -27.97 44.58
N LEU A 821 -18.68 -27.83 43.53
CA LEU A 821 -20.09 -27.40 43.60
C LEU A 821 -21.04 -28.52 44.04
N LEU A 822 -20.58 -29.78 44.03
CA LEU A 822 -21.35 -30.97 44.41
C LEU A 822 -21.11 -31.41 45.86
N THR A 823 -20.34 -30.64 46.62
CA THR A 823 -20.13 -30.88 48.06
C THR A 823 -21.43 -30.68 48.84
N ALA A 824 -21.55 -31.33 50.01
CA ALA A 824 -22.75 -31.21 50.83
C ALA A 824 -23.03 -29.76 51.25
N GLU A 825 -21.95 -29.02 51.54
CA GLU A 825 -21.96 -27.61 51.91
C GLU A 825 -22.45 -26.72 50.75
N ALA A 826 -21.92 -26.91 49.53
CA ALA A 826 -22.36 -26.16 48.35
C ALA A 826 -23.80 -26.47 47.93
N LEU A 827 -24.23 -27.74 48.05
CA LEU A 827 -25.61 -28.15 47.81
C LEU A 827 -26.57 -27.54 48.84
N SER A 828 -26.13 -27.40 50.11
CA SER A 828 -26.92 -26.72 51.15
C SER A 828 -27.15 -25.24 50.81
N VAL A 829 -26.11 -24.53 50.35
CA VAL A 829 -26.22 -23.13 49.90
C VAL A 829 -27.11 -23.02 48.65
N SER A 830 -26.95 -23.91 47.68
CA SER A 830 -27.81 -23.96 46.49
C SER A 830 -29.29 -24.17 46.88
N ALA A 831 -29.58 -25.09 47.80
CA ALA A 831 -30.93 -25.31 48.30
C ALA A 831 -31.49 -24.09 49.05
N ALA A 832 -30.65 -23.36 49.78
CA ALA A 832 -31.03 -22.10 50.44
C ALA A 832 -31.38 -21.00 49.43
N ILE A 833 -30.64 -20.89 48.32
CA ILE A 833 -30.93 -19.96 47.22
C ILE A 833 -32.29 -20.27 46.60
N GLU A 834 -32.60 -21.53 46.33
CA GLU A 834 -33.90 -21.92 45.76
C GLU A 834 -35.06 -21.64 46.72
N ARG A 835 -34.91 -21.90 48.03
CA ARG A 835 -35.91 -21.51 49.04
C ARG A 835 -36.09 -19.99 49.11
N ALA A 836 -35.01 -19.21 49.01
CA ALA A 836 -35.08 -17.75 48.97
C ALA A 836 -35.82 -17.24 47.73
N ARG A 837 -35.62 -17.87 46.56
CA ARG A 837 -36.42 -17.58 45.35
C ARG A 837 -37.89 -17.89 45.56
N GLU A 838 -38.23 -19.05 46.12
CA GLU A 838 -39.61 -19.43 46.41
C GLU A 838 -40.28 -18.44 47.36
N ALA A 839 -39.59 -18.04 48.42
CA ALA A 839 -40.09 -17.09 49.42
C ALA A 839 -40.32 -15.68 48.85
N THR A 840 -39.43 -15.21 47.98
CA THR A 840 -39.56 -13.88 47.34
C THR A 840 -40.44 -13.90 46.09
N GLY A 841 -40.70 -15.08 45.51
CA GLY A 841 -41.33 -15.20 44.20
C GLY A 841 -40.49 -14.63 43.06
N VAL A 842 -39.18 -14.46 43.24
CA VAL A 842 -38.25 -14.04 42.18
C VAL A 842 -37.97 -15.24 41.28
N ARG A 843 -38.23 -15.09 39.98
CA ARG A 843 -38.05 -16.18 39.02
C ARG A 843 -36.58 -16.27 38.57
N PRO A 844 -36.07 -17.49 38.28
CA PRO A 844 -34.78 -17.64 37.63
C PRO A 844 -34.80 -17.08 36.20
N PRO A 845 -33.64 -16.71 35.63
CA PRO A 845 -33.56 -16.36 34.22
C PRO A 845 -34.04 -17.52 33.35
N ARG A 846 -34.65 -17.22 32.21
CA ARG A 846 -34.87 -18.26 31.20
C ARG A 846 -33.52 -18.69 30.63
N PRO A 847 -33.37 -19.93 30.13
CA PRO A 847 -32.11 -20.37 29.52
C PRO A 847 -31.61 -19.42 28.41
N GLU A 848 -32.53 -18.80 27.66
CA GLU A 848 -32.21 -17.79 26.63
C GLU A 848 -31.82 -16.41 27.18
N ASP A 849 -32.23 -16.10 28.41
CA ASP A 849 -31.96 -14.82 29.09
C ASP A 849 -30.78 -14.91 30.07
N ALA A 850 -30.35 -16.13 30.40
CA ALA A 850 -29.17 -16.37 31.20
C ALA A 850 -27.98 -15.75 30.46
N VAL A 851 -27.20 -14.91 31.16
CA VAL A 851 -25.97 -14.36 30.61
C VAL A 851 -25.15 -15.55 30.12
N ALA A 852 -24.89 -15.58 28.81
CA ALA A 852 -24.21 -16.67 28.12
C ALA A 852 -22.74 -16.70 28.53
N PHE A 853 -22.47 -17.02 29.79
CA PHE A 853 -21.14 -17.34 30.26
C PHE A 853 -20.76 -18.67 29.62
N GLY A 854 -19.87 -18.60 28.63
CA GLY A 854 -19.21 -19.77 28.07
C GLY A 854 -19.93 -20.53 26.97
N GLN A 855 -20.45 -19.82 25.97
CA GLN A 855 -20.86 -20.45 24.70
C GLN A 855 -19.71 -20.64 23.71
N ASP A 856 -18.48 -20.26 24.08
CA ASP A 856 -17.31 -20.50 23.25
C ASP A 856 -16.96 -22.00 23.22
N ALA A 857 -16.64 -22.52 22.04
CA ALA A 857 -16.29 -23.92 21.85
C ALA A 857 -15.02 -24.34 22.61
N ALA A 858 -14.20 -23.39 23.07
CA ALA A 858 -13.04 -23.63 23.93
C ALA A 858 -13.42 -23.93 25.39
N LEU A 859 -14.67 -23.71 25.79
CA LEU A 859 -15.17 -23.97 27.14
C LEU A 859 -15.95 -25.29 27.22
N GLY A 860 -16.31 -25.70 28.44
CA GLY A 860 -17.07 -26.92 28.72
C GLY A 860 -16.23 -28.19 28.90
N SER A 861 -14.96 -28.19 28.46
CA SER A 861 -14.00 -29.25 28.80
C SER A 861 -12.57 -28.75 28.79
N LEU A 862 -11.71 -29.38 29.59
CA LEU A 862 -10.28 -29.07 29.58
C LEU A 862 -9.61 -29.40 28.23
N ASP A 863 -10.07 -30.46 27.56
CA ASP A 863 -9.52 -30.87 26.26
C ASP A 863 -9.84 -29.86 25.14
N ALA A 864 -11.03 -29.24 25.18
CA ALA A 864 -11.38 -28.17 24.26
C ALA A 864 -10.49 -26.94 24.44
N MET A 865 -10.23 -26.54 25.68
CA MET A 865 -9.32 -25.43 25.98
C MET A 865 -7.88 -25.73 25.53
N ARG A 866 -7.38 -26.95 25.79
CA ARG A 866 -6.06 -27.40 25.29
C ARG A 866 -5.98 -27.35 23.77
N SER A 867 -7.05 -27.77 23.09
CA SER A 867 -7.13 -27.74 21.62
C SER A 867 -7.13 -26.31 21.09
N ALA A 868 -7.84 -25.39 21.73
CA ALA A 868 -7.85 -23.98 21.35
C ALA A 868 -6.47 -23.32 21.51
N LEU A 869 -5.77 -23.60 22.62
CA LEU A 869 -4.39 -23.13 22.84
C LEU A 869 -3.42 -23.67 21.78
N ALA A 870 -3.48 -24.97 21.49
CA ALA A 870 -2.64 -25.58 20.45
C ALA A 870 -2.95 -24.98 19.06
N ALA A 871 -4.23 -24.77 18.73
CA ALA A 871 -4.64 -24.15 17.46
C ALA A 871 -4.20 -22.68 17.34
N ALA A 872 -4.04 -21.97 18.46
CA ALA A 872 -3.46 -20.63 18.50
C ALA A 872 -1.92 -20.63 18.39
N GLY A 873 -1.27 -21.80 18.41
CA GLY A 873 0.17 -21.95 18.25
C GLY A 873 0.95 -21.95 19.57
N PHE A 874 0.29 -22.31 20.69
CA PHE A 874 0.98 -22.53 21.97
C PHE A 874 1.45 -23.98 22.14
N GLU A 875 2.52 -24.15 22.91
CA GLU A 875 3.13 -25.43 23.30
C GLU A 875 3.21 -25.56 24.84
N ASP A 876 3.72 -26.68 25.35
CA ASP A 876 3.93 -26.95 26.78
C ASP A 876 2.71 -26.65 27.70
N ILE A 877 1.51 -26.99 27.24
CA ILE A 877 0.26 -26.67 27.94
C ILE A 877 0.16 -27.47 29.25
N ALA A 878 0.32 -26.78 30.37
CA ALA A 878 0.21 -27.32 31.73
C ALA A 878 -1.04 -26.78 32.43
N VAL A 879 -1.60 -27.60 33.32
CA VAL A 879 -2.82 -27.30 34.06
C VAL A 879 -2.59 -27.68 35.51
N GLN A 880 -2.76 -26.72 36.41
CA GLN A 880 -2.66 -26.91 37.86
C GLN A 880 -4.00 -26.62 38.50
N ARG A 881 -4.47 -27.55 39.34
CA ARG A 881 -5.68 -27.35 40.15
C ARG A 881 -5.30 -26.58 41.43
N TYR A 882 -6.02 -25.50 41.69
CA TYR A 882 -5.87 -24.67 42.88
C TYR A 882 -7.20 -24.63 43.64
N THR A 883 -7.26 -25.29 44.80
CA THR A 883 -8.46 -25.33 45.65
C THR A 883 -8.18 -24.59 46.95
N ARG A 884 -9.09 -23.70 47.35
CA ARG A 884 -9.03 -23.00 48.64
C ARG A 884 -10.37 -23.02 49.37
N PRO A 885 -10.39 -22.93 50.71
CA PRO A 885 -11.59 -22.61 51.45
C PRO A 885 -12.16 -21.26 50.99
N TRP A 886 -13.48 -21.18 50.87
CA TRP A 886 -14.22 -19.97 50.54
C TRP A 886 -15.41 -19.85 51.50
N PRO A 887 -15.29 -19.11 52.61
CA PRO A 887 -16.37 -18.98 53.58
C PRO A 887 -17.66 -18.52 52.89
N ALA A 888 -18.80 -19.08 53.30
CA ALA A 888 -20.08 -18.71 52.71
C ALA A 888 -20.36 -17.20 52.80
N SER A 889 -19.88 -16.49 53.83
CA SER A 889 -19.94 -15.03 53.88
C SER A 889 -19.28 -14.35 52.67
N GLU A 890 -18.07 -14.78 52.30
CA GLU A 890 -17.30 -14.23 51.18
C GLU A 890 -17.94 -14.63 49.84
N TYR A 891 -18.45 -15.86 49.74
CA TYR A 891 -19.24 -16.30 48.58
C TYR A 891 -20.50 -15.46 48.40
N LEU A 892 -21.23 -15.16 49.47
CA LEU A 892 -22.44 -14.34 49.41
C LEU A 892 -22.15 -12.88 49.08
N ASP A 893 -20.98 -12.36 49.48
CA ASP A 893 -20.52 -11.04 49.04
C ASP A 893 -20.25 -11.03 47.53
N TRP A 894 -19.65 -12.08 46.99
CA TRP A 894 -19.48 -12.26 45.53
C TRP A 894 -20.84 -12.40 44.81
N VAL A 895 -21.76 -13.22 45.35
CA VAL A 895 -23.11 -13.36 44.79
C VAL A 895 -23.84 -12.02 44.77
N SER A 896 -23.60 -11.16 45.77
CA SER A 896 -24.25 -9.85 45.86
C SER A 896 -23.77 -8.81 44.84
N LEU A 897 -22.74 -9.12 44.04
CA LEU A 897 -22.33 -8.26 42.93
C LEU A 897 -23.50 -8.09 41.94
N PRO A 898 -23.85 -6.85 41.52
CA PRO A 898 -25.00 -6.57 40.65
C PRO A 898 -25.11 -7.50 39.42
N VAL A 899 -24.01 -7.76 38.72
CA VAL A 899 -23.97 -8.65 37.55
C VAL A 899 -24.29 -10.11 37.91
N VAL A 900 -23.86 -10.57 39.08
CA VAL A 900 -24.04 -11.95 39.54
C VAL A 900 -25.47 -12.16 40.03
N ILE A 901 -25.93 -11.38 41.01
CA ILE A 901 -27.31 -11.49 41.51
C ILE A 901 -28.34 -11.17 40.42
N GLY A 902 -28.05 -10.19 39.55
CA GLY A 902 -28.90 -9.86 38.40
C GLY A 902 -28.97 -11.00 37.38
N GLY A 903 -27.87 -11.75 37.21
CA GLY A 903 -27.83 -12.98 36.40
C GLY A 903 -28.60 -14.14 37.02
N MET A 904 -28.92 -14.09 38.31
CA MET A 904 -29.79 -15.07 38.97
C MET A 904 -31.28 -14.73 38.84
N CYS A 905 -31.65 -13.54 38.36
CA CYS A 905 -33.05 -13.11 38.23
C CYS A 905 -33.53 -13.14 36.78
N ALA A 906 -34.80 -13.46 36.56
CA ALA A 906 -35.48 -13.13 35.31
C ALA A 906 -35.40 -11.62 35.05
N ALA A 907 -35.37 -11.21 33.77
CA ALA A 907 -35.24 -9.79 33.40
C ALA A 907 -36.26 -8.88 34.09
N ALA A 908 -37.51 -9.33 34.22
CA ALA A 908 -38.59 -8.60 34.91
C ALA A 908 -38.40 -8.48 36.43
N ASP A 909 -37.58 -9.35 37.02
CA ASP A 909 -37.38 -9.46 38.47
C ASP A 909 -36.02 -8.90 38.92
N LYS A 910 -35.17 -8.41 38.00
CA LYS A 910 -33.87 -7.75 38.32
C LYS A 910 -33.98 -6.63 39.37
N PRO A 911 -35.00 -5.75 39.36
CA PRO A 911 -35.17 -4.74 40.41
C PRO A 911 -35.39 -5.32 41.83
N ARG A 912 -35.71 -6.62 41.93
CA ARG A 912 -35.90 -7.35 43.20
C ARG A 912 -34.66 -8.14 43.61
N ALA A 913 -33.52 -7.97 42.93
CA ALA A 913 -32.27 -8.65 43.25
C ALA A 913 -31.83 -8.44 44.71
N ALA A 914 -31.99 -7.22 45.25
CA ALA A 914 -31.66 -6.93 46.65
C ALA A 914 -32.57 -7.67 47.65
N GLU A 915 -33.86 -7.86 47.31
CA GLU A 915 -34.81 -8.64 48.11
C GLU A 915 -34.41 -10.12 48.13
N LEU A 916 -34.07 -10.68 46.96
CA LEU A 916 -33.56 -12.04 46.84
C LEU A 916 -32.27 -12.22 47.65
N MET A 917 -31.31 -11.30 47.53
CA MET A 917 -30.05 -11.38 48.26
C MET A 917 -30.26 -11.33 49.78
N ALA A 918 -31.18 -10.48 50.27
CA ALA A 918 -31.53 -10.43 51.68
C ALA A 918 -32.13 -11.75 52.18
N ALA A 919 -33.02 -12.37 51.39
CA ALA A 919 -33.57 -13.68 51.69
C ALA A 919 -32.50 -14.79 51.68
N ILE A 920 -31.56 -14.77 50.72
CA ILE A 920 -30.43 -15.72 50.68
C ILE A 920 -29.59 -15.60 51.96
N ARG A 921 -29.23 -14.37 52.38
CA ARG A 921 -28.42 -14.16 53.60
C ARG A 921 -29.14 -14.59 54.88
N ALA A 922 -30.47 -14.63 54.90
CA ALA A 922 -31.25 -15.13 56.04
C ALA A 922 -31.29 -16.67 56.10
N GLU A 923 -31.19 -17.34 54.96
CA GLU A 923 -31.25 -18.81 54.85
C GLU A 923 -29.88 -19.50 54.98
N VAL A 924 -28.80 -18.82 54.58
CA VAL A 924 -27.46 -19.39 54.54
C VAL A 924 -26.70 -19.14 55.85
N ASP A 925 -26.19 -20.20 56.48
CA ASP A 925 -25.18 -20.07 57.53
C ASP A 925 -23.88 -19.55 56.92
N GLN A 926 -23.57 -18.28 57.19
CA GLN A 926 -22.41 -17.57 56.66
C GLN A 926 -21.07 -18.15 57.09
N THR A 927 -21.06 -19.02 58.11
CA THR A 927 -19.85 -19.73 58.56
C THR A 927 -19.60 -21.05 57.82
N THR A 928 -20.51 -21.45 56.92
CA THR A 928 -20.38 -22.68 56.13
C THR A 928 -19.05 -22.65 55.33
N PRO A 929 -18.18 -23.66 55.49
CA PRO A 929 -16.88 -23.69 54.83
C PRO A 929 -17.02 -24.25 53.41
N LEU A 930 -17.31 -23.39 52.43
CA LEU A 930 -17.30 -23.83 51.03
C LEU A 930 -15.86 -24.01 50.55
N ALA A 931 -15.71 -24.65 49.39
CA ALA A 931 -14.47 -24.70 48.65
C ALA A 931 -14.70 -24.13 47.26
N THR A 932 -13.71 -23.42 46.73
CA THR A 932 -13.66 -23.02 45.32
C THR A 932 -12.44 -23.64 44.66
N THR A 933 -12.61 -24.12 43.44
CA THR A 933 -11.52 -24.71 42.66
C THR A 933 -11.32 -23.93 41.37
N TRP A 934 -10.09 -23.50 41.17
CA TRP A 934 -9.61 -22.81 39.98
C TRP A 934 -8.62 -23.70 39.23
N LEU A 935 -8.63 -23.60 37.91
CA LEU A 935 -7.62 -24.16 37.05
C LEU A 935 -6.67 -23.04 36.63
N LEU A 936 -5.39 -23.21 36.94
CA LEU A 936 -4.30 -22.37 36.48
C LEU A 936 -3.72 -23.04 35.23
N VAL A 937 -3.95 -22.46 34.07
CA VAL A 937 -3.48 -22.99 32.80
C VAL A 937 -2.30 -22.16 32.34
N THR A 938 -1.20 -22.79 31.93
CA THR A 938 -0.02 -22.12 31.38
C THR A 938 0.38 -22.74 30.06
N ALA A 939 0.87 -21.92 29.12
CA ALA A 939 1.36 -22.39 27.84
C ALA A 939 2.50 -21.50 27.32
N THR A 940 3.40 -22.06 26.51
CA THR A 940 4.60 -21.38 25.99
C THR A 940 4.40 -21.01 24.52
N ALA A 941 4.81 -19.80 24.12
CA ALA A 941 4.91 -19.42 22.72
C ALA A 941 6.23 -19.97 22.14
N PRO A 942 6.20 -20.71 21.02
CA PRO A 942 7.40 -21.34 20.45
C PRO A 942 8.44 -20.34 19.93
#